data_AF-A0A542ZD82-F1
#
_entry.id   AF-A0A542ZD82-F1
#
_cell.length_a   1.000
_cell.length_b   1.000
_cell.length_c   1.000
_cell.angle_alpha   90.00
_cell.angle_beta   90.00
_cell.angle_gamma   90.00
#
_symmetry.space_group_name_H-M   'P 1'
#
loop_
_entity.id
_entity.type
_entity.pdbx_description
1 polymer ?
#
loop_
_entity_poly.entity_id
_entity_poly.type
_entity_poly.pdbx_seq_one_letter_code
_entity_poly.pdbx_strand_id
1 'polypeptide(L)'
;MGFQRMPLAARRQQLAQARARAEERRLLLADTDSYTDSDLFEQLVREGRNPFPAASGAEYEQMLATDALPDQADAIDELIADLPDHLGSRLLRPHPVRIGIIADQFLYSSLEGLADLVPLTPGNWRDHVDDVDLFMITSAWRGLNQEWFGLSRGSWVRRLVMDEMVPVFRDAGVPIVYYSKEDPPNFDVFLPLATVADHVYTTADTKLKDYRSKCAGAESFGVMSFGVNPFHHNPVGSRRRRLDRIMFAGSWHRHKYQLRRKAGTAIFQGILDADRELIIFDRNFDLGMAKYAFPHMLMPHIAPSISHERLLKLQRITDISVNLNSVVGSMTMYANRVVELQAMGAYVISNYNAGVNDRFPTVFMAESAIDVAHQLQTLDPERMYRAQMAGLRTVFSAHTAHRHLGAMLDAIGLPTASLAPRVAVTGPEAAAREFCERQSLPGLEVLAQDQLSAAAETADVVIPVSEGVEYGLHHAEDLLNGFVYTDSDFITKSTSLIDGEIGSATEHDRVSEARPELSAIWVDSPSFGAYIRDGVVNGLGYAIDPFEFALAGSGDLTLPSREPDFEDAETAQPRATDARLSVIVPVYNNGRYLRDKCFSSLRRSSIFSDMEILLVDDGSTDPETVDLLARLSRGTDRVRWLRNAPGGSGSASRPRNQGLAAASAEYVTYLDPDNEAVNDGFARLFEMITESGVDFAIGDMSKRKGMPKHVANAKMLKKYLVDNEDGTHSPTPTSLADIRFTPMSIQALVANTEWLRSLGLTQPVGAVGQDSYFFQQMLYYARRIQILPIVIHVYYAAVSTSTVNTISPNFFRKYLPLEKSRSAWLREVGLMDEYVETRYEAFLKGWHLPRLKQVLPEDYDEAVSLLQQINDMYDFTEWTDEELRTIFGGREDDAVTPGETVSAG
;
A
#
# COMPACT_ATOMS: atom_id res chain seq x y z
N MET A 1 21.68 -21.55 -36.07
CA MET A 1 22.69 -20.57 -36.51
C MET A 1 22.69 -19.46 -35.49
N GLY A 2 23.83 -19.17 -34.85
CA GLY A 2 23.91 -18.22 -33.75
C GLY A 2 23.66 -16.79 -34.24
N PHE A 3 22.57 -16.18 -33.78
CA PHE A 3 22.33 -14.76 -33.98
C PHE A 3 23.27 -13.97 -33.07
N GLN A 4 24.19 -13.25 -33.70
CA GLN A 4 24.96 -12.21 -33.04
C GLN A 4 23.97 -11.19 -32.44
N ARG A 5 24.00 -11.06 -31.12
CA ARG A 5 23.47 -9.91 -30.39
C ARG A 5 23.85 -8.65 -31.18
N MET A 6 22.88 -7.80 -31.56
CA MET A 6 23.24 -6.42 -31.86
C MET A 6 23.95 -5.88 -30.62
N PRO A 7 25.20 -5.38 -30.73
CA PRO A 7 25.95 -4.92 -29.58
C PRO A 7 25.12 -3.89 -28.81
N LEU A 8 25.16 -3.94 -27.48
CA LEU A 8 24.46 -3.00 -26.60
C LEU A 8 24.70 -1.54 -27.00
N ALA A 9 25.90 -1.25 -27.52
CA ALA A 9 26.29 0.03 -28.12
C ALA A 9 25.48 0.42 -29.37
N ALA A 10 25.21 -0.52 -30.28
CA ALA A 10 24.42 -0.27 -31.49
C ALA A 10 22.94 -0.05 -31.17
N ARG A 11 22.40 -0.78 -30.17
CA ARG A 11 21.03 -0.57 -29.67
C ARG A 11 20.91 0.75 -28.90
N ARG A 12 21.89 1.08 -28.06
CA ARG A 12 22.03 2.41 -27.42
C ARG A 12 22.17 3.53 -28.44
N GLN A 13 22.86 3.30 -29.56
CA GLN A 13 23.00 4.28 -30.63
C GLN A 13 21.67 4.50 -31.38
N GLN A 14 20.90 3.44 -31.63
CA GLN A 14 19.58 3.53 -32.25
C GLN A 14 18.57 4.24 -31.31
N LEU A 15 18.59 3.90 -30.01
CA LEU A 15 17.85 4.60 -28.96
C LEU A 15 18.32 6.04 -28.78
N ALA A 16 19.62 6.32 -28.85
CA ALA A 16 20.17 7.67 -28.76
C ALA A 16 19.82 8.52 -29.99
N GLN A 17 19.73 7.91 -31.18
CA GLN A 17 19.26 8.59 -32.40
C GLN A 17 17.76 8.84 -32.35
N ALA A 18 16.96 7.89 -31.87
CA ALA A 18 15.52 8.09 -31.64
C ALA A 18 15.27 9.14 -30.55
N ARG A 19 16.04 9.10 -29.44
CA ARG A 19 16.04 10.10 -28.38
C ARG A 19 16.49 11.46 -28.90
N ALA A 20 17.56 11.56 -29.68
CA ALA A 20 18.01 12.84 -30.25
C ALA A 20 16.97 13.44 -31.19
N ARG A 21 16.28 12.63 -32.01
CA ARG A 21 15.16 13.10 -32.86
C ARG A 21 13.94 13.50 -32.04
N ALA A 22 13.64 12.77 -30.96
CA ALA A 22 12.57 13.08 -30.04
C ALA A 22 12.89 14.31 -29.18
N GLU A 23 14.14 14.52 -28.79
CA GLU A 23 14.69 15.65 -28.04
C GLU A 23 14.76 16.90 -28.91
N GLU A 24 15.18 16.79 -30.17
CA GLU A 24 15.17 17.87 -31.17
C GLU A 24 13.72 18.32 -31.46
N ARG A 25 12.77 17.37 -31.56
CA ARG A 25 11.33 17.68 -31.63
C ARG A 25 10.74 18.15 -30.30
N ARG A 26 11.25 17.66 -29.16
CA ARG A 26 10.88 18.11 -27.81
C ARG A 26 11.30 19.55 -27.64
N LEU A 27 12.51 19.93 -28.04
CA LEU A 27 13.04 21.31 -28.01
C LEU A 27 12.28 22.24 -28.96
N LEU A 28 11.84 21.74 -30.12
CA LEU A 28 10.87 22.43 -30.99
C LEU A 28 9.48 22.61 -30.34
N LEU A 29 9.18 21.86 -29.28
CA LEU A 29 7.94 21.90 -28.49
C LEU A 29 8.19 22.37 -27.04
N ALA A 30 9.44 22.69 -26.65
CA ALA A 30 9.87 22.93 -25.27
C ALA A 30 9.96 24.41 -24.99
N ASP A 31 8.85 25.10 -25.21
CA ASP A 31 8.58 26.34 -24.50
C ASP A 31 7.33 26.15 -23.63
N THR A 32 7.23 25.00 -22.94
CA THR A 32 6.05 24.67 -22.12
C THR A 32 6.38 23.74 -20.95
N ASP A 33 6.86 24.30 -19.85
CA ASP A 33 6.54 23.76 -18.52
C ASP A 33 5.14 24.21 -18.04
N SER A 34 4.46 25.06 -18.80
CA SER A 34 3.00 25.18 -18.76
C SER A 34 2.45 25.45 -20.15
N TYR A 35 2.13 24.39 -20.88
CA TYR A 35 1.42 24.53 -22.16
C TYR A 35 0.10 25.30 -21.97
N THR A 36 -0.51 25.20 -20.79
CA THR A 36 -1.72 25.92 -20.39
C THR A 36 -1.52 27.40 -20.06
N ASP A 37 -0.29 27.88 -19.86
CA ASP A 37 -0.01 29.30 -19.56
C ASP A 37 0.86 29.97 -20.65
N SER A 38 1.00 29.32 -21.81
CA SER A 38 1.67 29.90 -22.97
C SER A 38 0.77 30.92 -23.70
N ASP A 39 1.35 31.99 -24.25
CA ASP A 39 0.63 32.97 -25.10
C ASP A 39 -0.11 32.30 -26.26
N LEU A 40 0.45 31.20 -26.77
CA LEU A 40 -0.14 30.37 -27.83
C LEU A 40 -1.43 29.67 -27.37
N PHE A 41 -1.48 29.18 -26.13
CA PHE A 41 -2.67 28.54 -25.56
C PHE A 41 -3.79 29.56 -25.31
N GLU A 42 -3.46 30.74 -24.75
CA GLU A 42 -4.45 31.81 -24.57
C GLU A 42 -5.02 32.32 -25.92
N GLN A 43 -4.16 32.40 -26.95
CA GLN A 43 -4.57 32.75 -28.30
C GLN A 43 -5.52 31.70 -28.91
N LEU A 44 -5.18 30.42 -28.79
CA LEU A 44 -6.00 29.31 -29.31
C LEU A 44 -7.37 29.22 -28.61
N VAL A 45 -7.44 29.51 -27.30
CA VAL A 45 -8.69 29.60 -26.54
C VAL A 45 -9.53 30.81 -26.94
N ARG A 46 -8.92 31.99 -27.15
CA ARG A 46 -9.63 33.20 -27.62
C ARG A 46 -10.24 33.03 -29.01
N GLU A 47 -9.60 32.26 -29.87
CA GLU A 47 -10.08 31.97 -31.22
C GLU A 47 -11.06 30.78 -31.28
N GLY A 48 -11.40 30.16 -30.15
CA GLY A 48 -12.31 29.01 -30.08
C GLY A 48 -11.76 27.72 -30.69
N ARG A 49 -10.43 27.58 -30.82
CA ARG A 49 -9.75 26.41 -31.38
C ARG A 49 -9.23 25.49 -30.26
N ASN A 50 -9.22 24.17 -30.50
CA ASN A 50 -8.68 23.21 -29.55
C ASN A 50 -7.14 23.29 -29.53
N PRO A 51 -6.50 23.62 -28.38
CA PRO A 51 -5.07 23.83 -28.34
C PRO A 51 -4.27 22.53 -28.48
N PHE A 52 -4.84 21.38 -28.11
CA PHE A 52 -4.24 20.09 -28.40
C PHE A 52 -4.94 19.46 -29.61
N PRO A 53 -4.44 19.63 -30.86
CA PRO A 53 -4.93 18.79 -31.94
C PRO A 53 -4.64 17.35 -31.54
N ALA A 54 -5.69 16.60 -31.22
CA ALA A 54 -5.57 15.16 -31.12
C ALA A 54 -5.10 14.70 -32.49
N ALA A 55 -3.97 13.99 -32.53
CA ALA A 55 -3.66 13.18 -33.71
C ALA A 55 -4.94 12.44 -34.09
N SER A 56 -5.40 12.66 -35.31
CA SER A 56 -6.47 11.87 -35.91
C SER A 56 -6.08 10.39 -35.85
N GLY A 57 -7.05 9.48 -35.97
CA GLY A 57 -6.75 8.04 -35.99
C GLY A 57 -5.67 7.68 -37.01
N ALA A 58 -5.74 8.30 -38.19
CA ALA A 58 -4.76 8.13 -39.27
C ALA A 58 -3.37 8.68 -38.93
N GLU A 59 -3.26 9.84 -38.26
CA GLU A 59 -1.97 10.38 -37.81
C GLU A 59 -1.34 9.48 -36.74
N TYR A 60 -2.14 8.93 -35.81
CA TYR A 60 -1.65 8.00 -34.80
C TYR A 60 -1.18 6.68 -35.41
N GLU A 61 -1.91 6.13 -36.39
CA GLU A 61 -1.49 4.94 -37.14
C GLU A 61 -0.16 5.16 -37.87
N GLN A 62 0.03 6.33 -38.49
CA GLN A 62 1.28 6.68 -39.14
C GLN A 62 2.44 6.73 -38.14
N MET A 63 2.22 7.32 -36.96
CA MET A 63 3.22 7.40 -35.89
C MET A 63 3.58 6.01 -35.33
N LEU A 64 2.59 5.12 -35.16
CA LEU A 64 2.84 3.74 -34.77
C LEU A 64 3.70 3.01 -35.82
N ALA A 65 3.46 3.25 -37.09
CA ALA A 65 4.25 2.63 -38.17
C ALA A 65 5.70 3.14 -38.22
N THR A 66 5.97 4.38 -37.82
CA THR A 66 7.31 4.99 -37.90
C THR A 66 8.14 4.82 -36.63
N ASP A 67 7.51 4.94 -35.46
CA ASP A 67 8.22 5.16 -34.20
C ASP A 67 8.00 4.04 -33.17
N ALA A 68 7.04 3.12 -33.37
CA ALA A 68 6.82 2.00 -32.45
C ALA A 68 7.83 0.84 -32.65
N LEU A 69 7.73 -0.18 -31.80
CA LEU A 69 8.57 -1.39 -31.82
C LEU A 69 7.81 -2.61 -32.38
N PRO A 70 7.53 -2.70 -33.69
CA PRO A 70 6.70 -3.77 -34.27
C PRO A 70 7.38 -5.16 -34.21
N ASP A 71 8.72 -5.22 -34.26
CA ASP A 71 9.47 -6.48 -34.40
C ASP A 71 9.77 -7.19 -33.06
N GLN A 72 9.06 -6.88 -31.97
CA GLN A 72 9.31 -7.50 -30.67
C GLN A 72 8.64 -8.87 -30.48
N ALA A 73 7.65 -9.23 -31.32
CA ALA A 73 6.84 -10.44 -31.13
C ALA A 73 7.67 -11.73 -31.19
N ASP A 74 8.53 -11.89 -32.20
CA ASP A 74 9.35 -13.10 -32.37
C ASP A 74 10.39 -13.25 -31.25
N ALA A 75 10.97 -12.13 -30.80
CA ALA A 75 11.92 -12.12 -29.69
C ALA A 75 11.25 -12.51 -28.35
N ILE A 76 9.97 -12.19 -28.16
CA ILE A 76 9.22 -12.59 -26.97
C ILE A 76 8.97 -14.09 -26.94
N ASP A 77 8.65 -14.71 -28.08
CA ASP A 77 8.37 -16.15 -28.13
C ASP A 77 9.60 -16.97 -27.78
N GLU A 78 10.78 -16.59 -28.27
CA GLU A 78 12.03 -17.21 -27.86
C GLU A 78 12.30 -17.07 -26.36
N LEU A 79 11.93 -15.93 -25.76
CA LEU A 79 12.14 -15.65 -24.33
C LEU A 79 11.25 -16.48 -23.41
N ILE A 80 10.03 -16.82 -23.85
CA ILE A 80 9.04 -17.53 -23.01
C ILE A 80 8.86 -19.00 -23.36
N ALA A 81 9.53 -19.50 -24.41
CA ALA A 81 9.32 -20.84 -24.96
C ALA A 81 9.57 -21.97 -23.95
N ASP A 82 10.52 -21.81 -23.03
CA ASP A 82 10.89 -22.79 -22.02
C ASP A 82 10.17 -22.59 -20.67
N LEU A 83 9.25 -21.64 -20.57
CA LEU A 83 8.47 -21.42 -19.35
C LEU A 83 7.26 -22.36 -19.30
N PRO A 84 7.14 -23.21 -18.26
CA PRO A 84 5.95 -24.04 -18.07
C PRO A 84 4.72 -23.15 -17.79
N ASP A 85 3.53 -23.58 -18.17
CA ASP A 85 2.29 -22.84 -17.86
C ASP A 85 2.04 -22.83 -16.36
N HIS A 86 2.09 -24.02 -15.75
CA HIS A 86 2.07 -24.25 -14.31
C HIS A 86 2.70 -25.60 -13.97
N LEU A 87 2.93 -25.87 -12.68
CA LEU A 87 3.36 -27.17 -12.17
C LEU A 87 2.27 -27.88 -11.37
N GLY A 88 1.02 -27.45 -11.52
CA GLY A 88 -0.11 -27.96 -10.74
C GLY A 88 -0.14 -27.33 -9.35
N SER A 89 -0.88 -27.94 -8.44
CA SER A 89 -0.94 -27.54 -7.04
C SER A 89 -1.13 -28.76 -6.16
N ARG A 90 -0.33 -28.89 -5.10
CA ARG A 90 -0.47 -29.95 -4.10
C ARG A 90 -1.62 -29.65 -3.13
N LEU A 91 -1.83 -28.38 -2.82
CA LEU A 91 -2.74 -27.92 -1.76
C LEU A 91 -4.10 -27.45 -2.29
N LEU A 92 -4.17 -26.93 -3.52
CA LEU A 92 -5.42 -26.41 -4.08
C LEU A 92 -6.36 -27.53 -4.45
N ARG A 93 -7.45 -27.66 -3.68
CA ARG A 93 -8.59 -28.52 -3.98
C ARG A 93 -9.78 -27.65 -4.40
N PRO A 94 -10.48 -27.98 -5.50
CA PRO A 94 -11.69 -27.25 -5.88
C PRO A 94 -12.72 -27.25 -4.75
N HIS A 95 -13.47 -26.16 -4.61
CA HIS A 95 -14.63 -26.12 -3.74
C HIS A 95 -15.64 -27.17 -4.22
N PRO A 96 -16.24 -27.96 -3.30
CA PRO A 96 -17.17 -29.04 -3.65
C PRO A 96 -18.56 -28.48 -3.97
N VAL A 97 -18.62 -27.57 -4.95
CA VAL A 97 -19.84 -26.89 -5.41
C VAL A 97 -19.82 -26.80 -6.93
N ARG A 98 -20.99 -26.94 -7.52
CA ARG A 98 -21.23 -26.77 -8.95
C ARG A 98 -21.95 -25.45 -9.22
N ILE A 99 -21.30 -24.55 -9.95
CA ILE A 99 -21.75 -23.16 -10.12
C ILE A 99 -22.15 -22.91 -11.57
N GLY A 100 -23.44 -22.66 -11.80
CA GLY A 100 -23.93 -22.11 -13.06
C GLY A 100 -23.58 -20.64 -13.14
N ILE A 101 -22.78 -20.21 -14.13
CA ILE A 101 -22.22 -18.86 -14.17
C ILE A 101 -22.47 -18.12 -15.50
N ILE A 102 -22.82 -16.83 -15.39
CA ILE A 102 -22.78 -15.86 -16.48
C ILE A 102 -21.57 -14.96 -16.26
N ALA A 103 -20.51 -15.11 -17.07
CA ALA A 103 -19.27 -14.34 -16.94
C ALA A 103 -18.65 -13.98 -18.29
N ASP A 104 -17.73 -13.01 -18.29
CA ASP A 104 -16.79 -12.82 -19.40
C ASP A 104 -15.55 -13.72 -19.25
N GLN A 105 -14.76 -13.79 -20.33
CA GLN A 105 -13.60 -14.68 -20.40
C GLN A 105 -12.60 -14.46 -19.27
N PHE A 106 -12.36 -13.20 -18.88
CA PHE A 106 -11.36 -12.89 -17.86
C PHE A 106 -11.80 -13.35 -16.48
N LEU A 107 -13.06 -13.11 -16.11
CA LEU A 107 -13.57 -13.57 -14.82
C LEU A 107 -13.67 -15.11 -14.79
N TYR A 108 -14.15 -15.73 -15.87
CA TYR A 108 -14.25 -17.19 -15.94
C TYR A 108 -12.89 -17.87 -15.77
N SER A 109 -11.87 -17.45 -16.53
CA SER A 109 -10.51 -17.99 -16.39
C SER A 109 -9.91 -17.75 -15.00
N SER A 110 -10.30 -16.67 -14.30
CA SER A 110 -9.83 -16.44 -12.92
C SER A 110 -10.43 -17.41 -11.89
N LEU A 111 -11.52 -18.10 -12.22
CA LEU A 111 -12.21 -19.05 -11.34
C LEU A 111 -12.08 -20.52 -11.82
N GLU A 112 -11.59 -20.73 -13.04
CA GLU A 112 -11.44 -22.04 -13.65
C GLU A 112 -10.59 -22.99 -12.78
N GLY A 113 -11.11 -24.19 -12.55
CA GLY A 113 -10.47 -25.19 -11.69
C GLY A 113 -10.59 -24.94 -10.18
N LEU A 114 -11.23 -23.85 -9.74
CA LEU A 114 -11.43 -23.54 -8.32
C LEU A 114 -12.76 -24.09 -7.77
N ALA A 115 -13.70 -24.39 -8.65
CA ALA A 115 -14.97 -25.07 -8.41
C ALA A 115 -15.41 -25.73 -9.73
N ASP A 116 -16.50 -26.51 -9.72
CA ASP A 116 -17.08 -27.05 -10.94
C ASP A 116 -17.94 -25.96 -11.62
N LEU A 117 -17.42 -25.33 -12.68
CA LEU A 117 -18.05 -24.19 -13.33
C LEU A 117 -18.82 -24.59 -14.59
N VAL A 118 -20.11 -24.28 -14.62
CA VAL A 118 -20.99 -24.51 -15.77
C VAL A 118 -21.33 -23.16 -16.42
N PRO A 119 -20.76 -22.83 -17.59
CA PRO A 119 -21.11 -21.59 -18.29
C PRO A 119 -22.55 -21.66 -18.81
N LEU A 120 -23.41 -20.80 -18.28
CA LEU A 120 -24.80 -20.69 -18.70
C LEU A 120 -24.92 -19.78 -19.91
N THR A 121 -25.72 -20.20 -20.87
CA THR A 121 -26.04 -19.50 -22.12
C THR A 121 -27.55 -19.47 -22.30
N PRO A 122 -28.09 -18.59 -23.17
CA PRO A 122 -29.52 -18.62 -23.50
C PRO A 122 -30.04 -19.97 -24.02
N GLY A 123 -29.16 -20.82 -24.57
CA GLY A 123 -29.53 -22.08 -25.20
C GLY A 123 -29.44 -23.33 -24.32
N ASN A 124 -28.68 -23.30 -23.22
CA ASN A 124 -28.41 -24.50 -22.39
C ASN A 124 -28.88 -24.38 -20.93
N TRP A 125 -29.25 -23.18 -20.45
CA TRP A 125 -29.48 -22.98 -19.02
C TRP A 125 -30.59 -23.85 -18.41
N ARG A 126 -31.58 -24.24 -19.22
CA ARG A 126 -32.69 -25.10 -18.79
C ARG A 126 -32.23 -26.51 -18.46
N ASP A 127 -31.16 -26.98 -19.07
CA ASP A 127 -30.59 -28.32 -18.84
C ASP A 127 -29.83 -28.38 -17.51
N HIS A 128 -29.59 -27.23 -16.88
CA HIS A 128 -28.74 -27.09 -15.70
C HIS A 128 -29.48 -26.60 -14.44
N VAL A 129 -30.81 -26.55 -14.47
CA VAL A 129 -31.60 -26.07 -13.32
C VAL A 129 -31.46 -27.00 -12.11
N ASP A 130 -31.41 -28.31 -12.36
CA ASP A 130 -31.39 -29.35 -11.33
C ASP A 130 -29.97 -29.86 -11.00
N ASP A 131 -28.92 -29.39 -11.71
CA ASP A 131 -27.55 -29.91 -11.59
C ASP A 131 -26.53 -28.89 -11.04
N VAL A 132 -26.95 -27.68 -10.66
CA VAL A 132 -26.06 -26.67 -10.05
C VAL A 132 -26.49 -26.37 -8.61
N ASP A 133 -25.51 -26.10 -7.76
CA ASP A 133 -25.72 -25.70 -6.36
C ASP A 133 -25.86 -24.18 -6.20
N LEU A 134 -25.44 -23.41 -7.21
CA LEU A 134 -25.42 -21.94 -7.19
C LEU A 134 -25.60 -21.38 -8.59
N PHE A 135 -26.46 -20.35 -8.74
CA PHE A 135 -26.53 -19.53 -9.93
C PHE A 135 -25.85 -18.17 -9.72
N MET A 136 -24.73 -17.94 -10.40
CA MET A 136 -23.92 -16.72 -10.30
C MET A 136 -24.07 -15.84 -11.55
N ILE A 137 -24.66 -14.66 -11.36
CA ILE A 137 -24.81 -13.60 -12.36
C ILE A 137 -23.70 -12.58 -12.16
N THR A 138 -22.94 -12.24 -13.20
CA THR A 138 -21.86 -11.25 -13.08
C THR A 138 -22.08 -10.04 -13.98
N SER A 139 -21.43 -8.92 -13.66
CA SER A 139 -21.40 -7.74 -14.52
C SER A 139 -20.56 -8.01 -15.78
N ALA A 140 -21.17 -8.62 -16.80
CA ALA A 140 -20.53 -9.01 -18.06
C ALA A 140 -21.01 -8.16 -19.25
N TRP A 141 -20.07 -7.76 -20.11
CA TRP A 141 -20.39 -6.96 -21.30
C TRP A 141 -20.78 -7.80 -22.53
N ARG A 142 -20.18 -8.98 -22.69
CA ARG A 142 -20.36 -9.83 -23.88
C ARG A 142 -20.69 -11.30 -23.54
N GLY A 143 -20.18 -11.87 -22.45
CA GLY A 143 -20.19 -13.34 -22.25
C GLY A 143 -18.93 -13.98 -22.84
N LEU A 144 -18.81 -15.31 -22.75
CA LEU A 144 -17.63 -16.06 -23.21
C LEU A 144 -17.53 -16.05 -24.74
N ASN A 145 -18.65 -16.32 -25.41
CA ASN A 145 -18.79 -16.40 -26.87
C ASN A 145 -19.78 -15.33 -27.39
N GLN A 146 -19.86 -14.20 -26.68
CA GLN A 146 -20.75 -13.07 -27.00
C GLN A 146 -22.26 -13.32 -26.79
N GLU A 147 -22.64 -14.45 -26.18
CA GLU A 147 -24.03 -14.84 -25.94
C GLU A 147 -24.80 -13.91 -24.99
N TRP A 148 -24.08 -13.13 -24.18
CA TRP A 148 -24.62 -12.16 -23.22
C TRP A 148 -24.45 -10.71 -23.67
N PHE A 149 -24.14 -10.48 -24.96
CA PHE A 149 -24.02 -9.13 -25.51
C PHE A 149 -25.33 -8.34 -25.34
N GLY A 150 -25.25 -7.23 -24.61
CA GLY A 150 -26.41 -6.37 -24.32
C GLY A 150 -27.02 -6.53 -22.94
N LEU A 151 -26.43 -7.37 -22.07
CA LEU A 151 -26.82 -7.49 -20.65
C LEU A 151 -26.85 -6.12 -19.94
N SER A 152 -25.94 -5.22 -20.32
CA SER A 152 -25.83 -3.83 -19.83
C SER A 152 -26.84 -2.83 -20.41
N ARG A 153 -27.69 -3.21 -21.38
CA ARG A 153 -28.53 -2.27 -22.15
C ARG A 153 -30.03 -2.53 -22.09
N GLY A 154 -30.52 -3.32 -21.13
CA GLY A 154 -31.96 -3.62 -21.03
C GLY A 154 -32.51 -4.44 -22.21
N SER A 155 -31.62 -5.20 -22.88
CA SER A 155 -31.95 -6.03 -24.04
C SER A 155 -32.74 -7.30 -23.65
N TRP A 156 -33.12 -8.10 -24.65
CA TRP A 156 -33.85 -9.35 -24.43
C TRP A 156 -33.10 -10.34 -23.55
N VAL A 157 -31.75 -10.41 -23.63
CA VAL A 157 -30.96 -11.30 -22.75
C VAL A 157 -31.02 -10.86 -21.28
N ARG A 158 -31.15 -9.56 -21.00
CA ARG A 158 -31.34 -9.08 -19.63
C ARG A 158 -32.70 -9.52 -19.08
N ARG A 159 -33.75 -9.41 -19.90
CA ARG A 159 -35.10 -9.88 -19.54
C ARG A 159 -35.13 -11.39 -19.38
N LEU A 160 -34.43 -12.15 -20.23
CA LEU A 160 -34.29 -13.59 -20.06
C LEU A 160 -33.72 -13.95 -18.68
N VAL A 161 -32.65 -13.27 -18.24
CA VAL A 161 -32.07 -13.52 -16.92
C VAL A 161 -33.06 -13.16 -15.80
N MET A 162 -33.64 -11.96 -15.86
CA MET A 162 -34.47 -11.42 -14.77
C MET A 162 -35.87 -12.04 -14.69
N ASP A 163 -36.51 -12.25 -15.83
CA ASP A 163 -37.92 -12.60 -15.94
C ASP A 163 -38.14 -14.11 -16.13
N GLU A 164 -37.12 -14.87 -16.58
CA GLU A 164 -37.21 -16.33 -16.79
C GLU A 164 -36.22 -17.13 -15.94
N MET A 165 -34.91 -16.89 -16.09
CA MET A 165 -33.89 -17.73 -15.43
C MET A 165 -33.97 -17.63 -13.91
N VAL A 166 -33.92 -16.40 -13.37
CA VAL A 166 -33.92 -16.15 -11.93
C VAL A 166 -35.14 -16.78 -11.23
N PRO A 167 -36.39 -16.59 -11.71
CA PRO A 167 -37.54 -17.29 -11.13
C PRO A 167 -37.40 -18.81 -11.16
N VAL A 168 -36.94 -19.40 -12.27
CA VAL A 168 -36.83 -20.86 -12.41
C VAL A 168 -35.77 -21.46 -11.47
N PHE A 169 -34.59 -20.86 -11.39
CA PHE A 169 -33.54 -21.31 -10.45
C PHE A 169 -34.00 -21.16 -9.00
N ARG A 170 -34.69 -20.06 -8.66
CA ARG A 170 -35.24 -19.85 -7.33
C ARG A 170 -36.31 -20.88 -6.97
N ASP A 171 -37.21 -21.20 -7.89
CA ASP A 171 -38.25 -22.22 -7.70
C ASP A 171 -37.66 -23.62 -7.51
N ALA A 172 -36.48 -23.88 -8.08
CA ALA A 172 -35.69 -25.09 -7.85
C ALA A 172 -34.88 -25.08 -6.54
N GLY A 173 -34.93 -23.99 -5.77
CA GLY A 173 -34.20 -23.84 -4.51
C GLY A 173 -32.71 -23.52 -4.67
N VAL A 174 -32.26 -23.12 -5.87
CA VAL A 174 -30.87 -22.74 -6.14
C VAL A 174 -30.66 -21.28 -5.72
N PRO A 175 -29.69 -20.98 -4.82
CA PRO A 175 -29.38 -19.60 -4.43
C PRO A 175 -28.85 -18.79 -5.61
N ILE A 176 -29.18 -17.50 -5.64
CA ILE A 176 -28.81 -16.59 -6.72
C ILE A 176 -27.86 -15.51 -6.20
N VAL A 177 -26.63 -15.53 -6.72
CA VAL A 177 -25.62 -14.51 -6.42
C VAL A 177 -25.49 -13.55 -7.60
N TYR A 178 -25.51 -12.25 -7.32
CA TYR A 178 -25.01 -11.23 -8.24
C TYR A 178 -23.62 -10.76 -7.80
N TYR A 179 -22.66 -10.73 -8.72
CA TYR A 179 -21.31 -10.21 -8.50
C TYR A 179 -20.93 -9.10 -9.49
N SER A 180 -20.71 -7.88 -8.98
CA SER A 180 -20.20 -6.77 -9.78
C SER A 180 -18.68 -6.66 -9.70
N LYS A 181 -18.01 -6.81 -10.85
CA LYS A 181 -16.57 -6.55 -11.03
C LYS A 181 -16.27 -5.17 -11.63
N GLU A 182 -17.31 -4.44 -12.00
CA GLU A 182 -17.22 -3.19 -12.78
C GLU A 182 -17.52 -1.94 -11.93
N ASP A 183 -17.77 -2.13 -10.63
CA ASP A 183 -18.02 -1.05 -9.69
C ASP A 183 -16.74 -0.32 -9.27
N PRO A 184 -16.82 0.93 -8.83
CA PRO A 184 -17.99 1.82 -8.91
C PRO A 184 -18.37 2.39 -10.30
N PRO A 185 -17.51 2.42 -11.36
CA PRO A 185 -17.83 3.15 -12.60
C PRO A 185 -19.12 2.75 -13.31
N ASN A 186 -19.51 1.47 -13.25
CA ASN A 186 -20.65 0.94 -14.01
C ASN A 186 -21.80 0.45 -13.13
N PHE A 187 -21.87 0.91 -11.87
CA PHE A 187 -22.87 0.51 -10.89
C PHE A 187 -24.31 0.61 -11.43
N ASP A 188 -24.72 1.79 -11.92
CA ASP A 188 -26.10 2.01 -12.37
C ASP A 188 -26.46 1.20 -13.64
N VAL A 189 -25.45 0.83 -14.45
CA VAL A 189 -25.65 0.04 -15.67
C VAL A 189 -26.14 -1.36 -15.34
N PHE A 190 -25.49 -2.00 -14.36
CA PHE A 190 -25.77 -3.39 -14.00
C PHE A 190 -26.71 -3.56 -12.80
N LEU A 191 -26.98 -2.50 -12.02
CA LEU A 191 -27.84 -2.51 -10.84
C LEU A 191 -29.14 -3.33 -10.98
N PRO A 192 -29.93 -3.23 -12.07
CA PRO A 192 -31.15 -4.04 -12.17
C PRO A 192 -30.95 -5.57 -12.18
N LEU A 193 -29.74 -6.09 -12.44
CA LEU A 193 -29.45 -7.52 -12.23
C LEU A 193 -29.28 -7.85 -10.75
N ALA A 194 -28.70 -6.93 -9.98
CA ALA A 194 -28.52 -7.09 -8.53
C ALA A 194 -29.86 -7.08 -7.78
N THR A 195 -30.88 -6.38 -8.29
CA THR A 195 -32.19 -6.29 -7.63
C THR A 195 -33.00 -7.58 -7.64
N VAL A 196 -32.59 -8.57 -8.44
CA VAL A 196 -33.28 -9.87 -8.55
C VAL A 196 -32.49 -11.02 -7.93
N ALA A 197 -31.31 -10.76 -7.38
CA ALA A 197 -30.46 -11.76 -6.72
C ALA A 197 -30.75 -11.85 -5.22
N ASP A 198 -30.50 -13.02 -4.64
CA ASP A 198 -30.67 -13.27 -3.21
C ASP A 198 -29.44 -12.78 -2.42
N HIS A 199 -28.26 -12.83 -3.04
CA HIS A 199 -27.02 -12.32 -2.45
C HIS A 199 -26.30 -11.36 -3.41
N VAL A 200 -25.84 -10.23 -2.91
CA VAL A 200 -25.21 -9.17 -3.72
C VAL A 200 -23.78 -8.92 -3.29
N TYR A 201 -22.84 -9.21 -4.19
CA TYR A 201 -21.41 -8.99 -4.01
C TYR A 201 -20.88 -7.94 -4.99
N THR A 202 -19.90 -7.16 -4.55
CA THR A 202 -19.22 -6.15 -5.36
C THR A 202 -17.73 -6.15 -5.09
N THR A 203 -16.91 -5.73 -6.07
CA THR A 203 -15.49 -5.44 -5.82
C THR A 203 -15.28 -4.14 -5.05
N ALA A 204 -16.26 -3.23 -5.02
CA ALA A 204 -16.13 -1.90 -4.45
C ALA A 204 -16.93 -1.74 -3.15
N ASP A 205 -16.24 -1.77 -2.01
CA ASP A 205 -16.76 -1.47 -0.67
C ASP A 205 -17.62 -0.21 -0.61
N THR A 206 -17.19 0.83 -1.34
CA THR A 206 -17.91 2.11 -1.46
C THR A 206 -19.36 1.99 -2.00
N LYS A 207 -19.73 0.85 -2.62
CA LYS A 207 -21.07 0.60 -3.18
C LYS A 207 -21.98 -0.26 -2.31
N LEU A 208 -21.50 -0.79 -1.18
CA LEU A 208 -22.33 -1.60 -0.28
C LEU A 208 -23.55 -0.84 0.24
N LYS A 209 -23.39 0.42 0.64
CA LYS A 209 -24.50 1.25 1.12
C LYS A 209 -25.56 1.47 0.04
N ASP A 210 -25.12 1.73 -1.19
CA ASP A 210 -26.00 1.89 -2.34
C ASP A 210 -26.79 0.60 -2.61
N TYR A 211 -26.12 -0.56 -2.66
CA TYR A 211 -26.79 -1.85 -2.85
C TYR A 211 -27.79 -2.18 -1.74
N ARG A 212 -27.42 -1.99 -0.46
CA ARG A 212 -28.33 -2.20 0.67
C ARG A 212 -29.61 -1.38 0.55
N SER A 213 -29.52 -0.16 0.03
CA SER A 213 -30.69 0.71 -0.17
C SER A 213 -31.52 0.35 -1.40
N LYS A 214 -30.89 -0.11 -2.49
CA LYS A 214 -31.55 -0.30 -3.79
C LYS A 214 -32.00 -1.75 -4.05
N CYS A 215 -31.46 -2.72 -3.32
CA CYS A 215 -31.74 -4.15 -3.48
C CYS A 215 -32.39 -4.74 -2.22
N ALA A 216 -33.50 -4.17 -1.77
CA ALA A 216 -34.16 -4.53 -0.51
C ALA A 216 -34.62 -6.00 -0.42
N GLY A 217 -34.71 -6.72 -1.55
CA GLY A 217 -35.05 -8.14 -1.59
C GLY A 217 -33.87 -9.10 -1.40
N ALA A 218 -32.63 -8.60 -1.37
CA ALA A 218 -31.46 -9.45 -1.14
C ALA A 218 -31.26 -9.74 0.35
N GLU A 219 -30.89 -10.97 0.66
CA GLU A 219 -30.63 -11.50 2.00
C GLU A 219 -29.28 -11.07 2.56
N SER A 220 -28.26 -10.96 1.70
CA SER A 220 -26.91 -10.61 2.13
C SER A 220 -26.17 -9.71 1.14
N PHE A 221 -25.22 -8.94 1.68
CA PHE A 221 -24.38 -8.00 0.94
C PHE A 221 -22.92 -8.16 1.36
N GLY A 222 -22.05 -8.40 0.40
CA GLY A 222 -20.63 -8.65 0.66
C GLY A 222 -19.70 -7.99 -0.34
N VAL A 223 -18.40 -8.07 -0.05
CA VAL A 223 -17.34 -7.65 -0.96
C VAL A 223 -16.52 -8.86 -1.36
N MET A 224 -16.30 -9.01 -2.67
CA MET A 224 -15.37 -9.99 -3.20
C MET A 224 -14.36 -9.27 -4.08
N SER A 225 -13.17 -9.04 -3.54
CA SER A 225 -12.06 -8.41 -4.28
C SER A 225 -11.53 -9.37 -5.35
N PHE A 226 -10.82 -8.84 -6.35
CA PHE A 226 -10.13 -9.71 -7.29
C PHE A 226 -9.06 -10.55 -6.58
N GLY A 227 -8.88 -11.80 -7.03
CA GLY A 227 -7.83 -12.69 -6.56
C GLY A 227 -7.14 -13.38 -7.72
N VAL A 228 -6.02 -14.04 -7.42
CA VAL A 228 -5.25 -14.78 -8.43
C VAL A 228 -5.60 -16.26 -8.48
N ASN A 229 -5.68 -16.81 -9.69
CA ASN A 229 -5.71 -18.25 -9.91
C ASN A 229 -4.28 -18.79 -9.99
N PRO A 230 -3.82 -19.68 -9.09
CA PRO A 230 -2.46 -20.21 -9.08
C PRO A 230 -2.04 -20.96 -10.35
N PHE A 231 -3.00 -21.52 -11.11
CA PHE A 231 -2.72 -22.16 -12.39
C PHE A 231 -2.30 -21.18 -13.49
N HIS A 232 -2.59 -19.88 -13.32
CA HIS A 232 -2.27 -18.84 -14.30
C HIS A 232 -1.28 -17.80 -13.78
N HIS A 233 -1.32 -17.50 -12.47
CA HIS A 233 -0.48 -16.50 -11.83
C HIS A 233 0.36 -17.20 -10.78
N ASN A 234 1.63 -17.42 -11.10
CA ASN A 234 2.59 -18.11 -10.25
C ASN A 234 4.02 -17.66 -10.59
N PRO A 235 4.99 -17.85 -9.68
CA PRO A 235 6.38 -17.49 -9.95
C PRO A 235 7.15 -18.59 -10.69
N VAL A 236 6.50 -19.67 -11.14
CA VAL A 236 7.20 -20.85 -11.69
C VAL A 236 8.02 -20.47 -12.92
N GLY A 237 9.31 -20.82 -12.90
CA GLY A 237 10.26 -20.54 -13.97
C GLY A 237 10.68 -19.07 -14.07
N SER A 238 10.23 -18.20 -13.17
CA SER A 238 10.50 -16.74 -13.19
C SER A 238 11.98 -16.36 -13.10
N ARG A 239 12.86 -17.31 -12.77
CA ARG A 239 14.31 -17.13 -12.66
C ARG A 239 15.10 -17.87 -13.74
N ARG A 240 14.45 -18.68 -14.59
CA ARG A 240 15.12 -19.27 -15.77
C ARG A 240 15.71 -18.20 -16.67
N ARG A 241 14.98 -17.08 -16.78
CA ARG A 241 15.36 -15.88 -17.53
C ARG A 241 14.81 -14.66 -16.84
N ARG A 242 15.48 -13.52 -17.02
CA ARG A 242 15.05 -12.22 -16.50
C ARG A 242 15.03 -11.20 -17.63
N LEU A 243 13.95 -10.45 -17.70
CA LEU A 243 13.80 -9.33 -18.61
C LEU A 243 14.14 -8.05 -17.85
N ASP A 244 15.32 -7.51 -18.11
CA ASP A 244 15.75 -6.19 -17.60
C ASP A 244 15.11 -5.05 -18.40
N ARG A 245 13.78 -5.00 -18.37
CA ARG A 245 12.95 -3.91 -18.89
C ARG A 245 11.80 -3.66 -17.94
N ILE A 246 11.42 -2.40 -17.82
CA ILE A 246 10.20 -2.02 -17.10
C ILE A 246 9.03 -2.14 -18.07
N MET A 247 8.02 -2.92 -17.68
CA MET A 247 6.89 -3.21 -18.56
C MET A 247 5.60 -2.54 -18.10
N PHE A 248 4.84 -2.01 -19.05
CA PHE A 248 3.42 -1.71 -18.88
C PHE A 248 2.59 -2.44 -19.93
N ALA A 249 1.51 -3.10 -19.53
CA ALA A 249 0.58 -3.71 -20.46
C ALA A 249 -0.85 -3.26 -20.14
N GLY A 250 -1.44 -2.45 -21.01
CA GLY A 250 -2.71 -1.81 -20.72
C GLY A 250 -3.16 -0.80 -21.75
N SER A 251 -4.11 0.05 -21.35
CA SER A 251 -4.73 1.06 -22.21
C SER A 251 -4.48 2.47 -21.70
N TRP A 252 -4.43 3.44 -22.61
CA TRP A 252 -4.35 4.87 -22.28
C TRP A 252 -5.64 5.61 -22.60
N HIS A 253 -6.52 5.77 -21.61
CA HIS A 253 -7.84 6.40 -21.84
C HIS A 253 -7.75 7.93 -21.93
N ARG A 254 -7.60 8.55 -23.10
CA ARG A 254 -7.59 10.03 -23.24
C ARG A 254 -8.90 10.71 -22.84
N HIS A 255 -10.02 10.01 -23.02
CA HIS A 255 -11.37 10.52 -22.80
C HIS A 255 -11.88 10.36 -21.35
N LYS A 256 -11.21 9.60 -20.48
CA LYS A 256 -11.63 9.37 -19.08
C LYS A 256 -10.46 9.08 -18.14
N TYR A 257 -10.66 9.23 -16.82
CA TYR A 257 -9.63 9.02 -15.78
C TYR A 257 -8.42 9.96 -15.88
N GLN A 258 -8.64 11.27 -15.80
CA GLN A 258 -7.57 12.28 -15.84
C GLN A 258 -6.47 12.04 -14.79
N LEU A 259 -6.84 11.68 -13.55
CA LEU A 259 -5.87 11.40 -12.48
C LEU A 259 -4.96 10.21 -12.80
N ARG A 260 -5.52 9.13 -13.37
CA ARG A 260 -4.76 7.97 -13.84
C ARG A 260 -3.74 8.39 -14.90
N ARG A 261 -4.13 9.26 -15.84
CA ARG A 261 -3.21 9.76 -16.88
C ARG A 261 -2.13 10.66 -16.32
N LYS A 262 -2.47 11.58 -15.40
CA LYS A 262 -1.48 12.45 -14.75
C LYS A 262 -0.42 11.62 -14.04
N ALA A 263 -0.86 10.65 -13.22
CA ALA A 263 0.06 9.76 -12.51
C ALA A 263 0.85 8.85 -13.46
N GLY A 264 0.21 8.27 -14.48
CA GLY A 264 0.90 7.46 -15.48
C GLY A 264 1.97 8.25 -16.24
N THR A 265 1.72 9.52 -16.56
CA THR A 265 2.69 10.39 -17.21
C THR A 265 3.91 10.60 -16.31
N ALA A 266 3.69 10.90 -15.02
CA ALA A 266 4.78 11.04 -14.05
C ALA A 266 5.59 9.75 -13.88
N ILE A 267 4.92 8.59 -13.82
CA ILE A 267 5.59 7.28 -13.71
C ILE A 267 6.47 7.02 -14.95
N PHE A 268 5.92 7.16 -16.15
CA PHE A 268 6.69 6.93 -17.36
C PHE A 268 7.83 7.92 -17.51
N GLN A 269 7.62 9.20 -17.19
CA GLN A 269 8.70 10.19 -17.21
C GLN A 269 9.82 9.81 -16.23
N GLY A 270 9.49 9.45 -14.99
CA GLY A 270 10.51 9.06 -14.01
C GLY A 270 11.30 7.79 -14.38
N ILE A 271 10.66 6.84 -15.10
CA ILE A 271 11.35 5.68 -15.67
C ILE A 271 12.38 6.12 -16.72
N LEU A 272 12.00 7.06 -17.59
CA LEU A 272 12.91 7.60 -18.62
C LEU A 272 14.03 8.43 -18.00
N ASP A 273 13.74 9.21 -16.96
CA ASP A 273 14.71 10.02 -16.21
C ASP A 273 15.75 9.15 -15.48
N ALA A 274 15.36 7.96 -15.04
CA ALA A 274 16.28 6.96 -14.48
C ALA A 274 17.11 6.20 -15.55
N ASP A 275 16.98 6.54 -16.83
CA ASP A 275 17.59 5.85 -17.97
C ASP A 275 17.32 4.32 -17.99
N ARG A 276 16.11 3.91 -17.57
CA ARG A 276 15.68 2.50 -17.62
C ARG A 276 14.92 2.20 -18.91
N GLU A 277 15.10 1.00 -19.45
CA GLU A 277 14.37 0.57 -20.65
C GLU A 277 12.88 0.35 -20.34
N LEU A 278 12.00 1.08 -21.03
CA LEU A 278 10.54 0.95 -20.95
C LEU A 278 9.98 0.26 -22.19
N ILE A 279 9.04 -0.67 -21.97
CA ILE A 279 8.20 -1.26 -23.03
C ILE A 279 6.72 -1.22 -22.63
N ILE A 280 5.88 -0.79 -23.56
CA ILE A 280 4.44 -0.61 -23.39
C ILE A 280 3.70 -1.48 -24.40
N PHE A 281 2.99 -2.50 -23.93
CA PHE A 281 2.06 -3.27 -24.75
C PHE A 281 0.69 -2.61 -24.75
N ASP A 282 0.33 -1.95 -25.86
CA ASP A 282 -0.98 -1.31 -26.01
C ASP A 282 -2.05 -2.35 -26.36
N ARG A 283 -3.01 -2.55 -25.45
CA ARG A 283 -4.14 -3.45 -25.68
C ARG A 283 -5.04 -3.01 -26.84
N ASN A 284 -5.01 -1.73 -27.20
CA ASN A 284 -5.84 -1.16 -28.26
C ASN A 284 -5.05 -0.82 -29.52
N PHE A 285 -3.82 -1.33 -29.66
CA PHE A 285 -2.92 -1.03 -30.78
C PHE A 285 -3.64 -1.11 -32.13
N ASP A 286 -4.34 -2.23 -32.37
CA ASP A 286 -5.02 -2.52 -33.63
C ASP A 286 -6.36 -1.77 -33.82
N LEU A 287 -6.85 -1.04 -32.80
CA LEU A 287 -8.12 -0.33 -32.91
C LEU A 287 -8.01 1.01 -33.67
N GLY A 288 -6.81 1.59 -33.79
CA GLY A 288 -6.59 2.88 -34.49
C GLY A 288 -7.36 4.07 -33.88
N MET A 289 -7.90 3.93 -32.67
CA MET A 289 -8.79 4.95 -32.10
C MET A 289 -8.01 5.98 -31.27
N ALA A 290 -8.03 7.25 -31.72
CA ALA A 290 -7.36 8.38 -31.05
C ALA A 290 -7.73 8.56 -29.56
N LYS A 291 -8.89 8.06 -29.11
CA LYS A 291 -9.31 8.10 -27.70
C LYS A 291 -8.50 7.17 -26.77
N TYR A 292 -7.71 6.26 -27.34
CA TYR A 292 -6.79 5.35 -26.65
C TYR A 292 -5.30 5.66 -26.90
N ALA A 293 -5.00 6.68 -27.73
CA ALA A 293 -3.64 7.01 -28.13
C ALA A 293 -2.76 7.43 -26.94
N PHE A 294 -1.57 6.85 -26.83
CA PHE A 294 -0.58 7.25 -25.82
C PHE A 294 0.08 8.61 -26.19
N PRO A 295 0.69 9.31 -25.21
CA PRO A 295 1.47 10.52 -25.46
C PRO A 295 2.65 10.28 -26.42
N HIS A 296 2.97 11.28 -27.26
CA HIS A 296 4.02 11.17 -28.29
C HIS A 296 5.39 10.77 -27.74
N MET A 297 5.77 11.31 -26.57
CA MET A 297 7.02 10.96 -25.86
C MET A 297 7.19 9.46 -25.58
N LEU A 298 6.09 8.69 -25.60
CA LEU A 298 6.11 7.25 -25.34
C LEU A 298 6.10 6.39 -26.61
N MET A 299 5.93 6.97 -27.81
CA MET A 299 5.88 6.20 -29.06
C MET A 299 7.07 5.26 -29.25
N PRO A 300 8.33 5.67 -28.98
CA PRO A 300 9.50 4.79 -29.08
C PRO A 300 9.50 3.56 -28.17
N HIS A 301 8.54 3.50 -27.24
CA HIS A 301 8.42 2.45 -26.23
C HIS A 301 7.18 1.58 -26.44
N ILE A 302 6.33 1.87 -27.43
CA ILE A 302 5.08 1.13 -27.65
C ILE A 302 5.34 -0.09 -28.52
N ALA A 303 4.81 -1.23 -28.10
CA ALA A 303 4.77 -2.49 -28.83
C ALA A 303 3.31 -2.88 -29.15
N PRO A 304 3.11 -3.72 -30.19
CA PRO A 304 1.80 -4.26 -30.53
C PRO A 304 1.09 -4.97 -29.39
N SER A 305 -0.21 -5.22 -29.54
CA SER A 305 -0.96 -6.03 -28.58
C SER A 305 -0.39 -7.46 -28.50
N ILE A 306 -0.42 -8.05 -27.31
CA ILE A 306 0.06 -9.41 -27.05
C ILE A 306 -1.09 -10.27 -26.49
N SER A 307 -1.12 -11.55 -26.86
CA SER A 307 -2.15 -12.48 -26.36
C SER A 307 -2.05 -12.63 -24.84
N HIS A 308 -3.17 -12.96 -24.20
CA HIS A 308 -3.22 -13.05 -22.74
C HIS A 308 -2.24 -14.08 -22.17
N GLU A 309 -2.16 -15.26 -22.79
CA GLU A 309 -1.24 -16.34 -22.39
C GLU A 309 0.23 -15.90 -22.48
N ARG A 310 0.64 -15.34 -23.64
CA ARG A 310 2.01 -14.84 -23.84
C ARG A 310 2.35 -13.72 -22.85
N LEU A 311 1.39 -12.85 -22.56
CA LEU A 311 1.54 -11.79 -21.58
C LEU A 311 1.81 -12.33 -20.17
N LEU A 312 1.08 -13.35 -19.72
CA LEU A 312 1.30 -13.95 -18.40
C LEU A 312 2.71 -14.54 -18.29
N LYS A 313 3.18 -15.26 -19.31
CA LYS A 313 4.56 -15.79 -19.32
C LYS A 313 5.61 -14.68 -19.29
N LEU A 314 5.44 -13.65 -20.12
CA LEU A 314 6.35 -12.50 -20.17
C LEU A 314 6.40 -11.77 -18.82
N GLN A 315 5.26 -11.61 -18.15
CA GLN A 315 5.17 -10.97 -16.84
C GLN A 315 5.91 -11.72 -15.75
N ARG A 316 5.90 -13.06 -15.77
CA ARG A 316 6.65 -13.89 -14.80
C ARG A 316 8.15 -13.67 -14.84
N ILE A 317 8.72 -13.33 -16.00
CA ILE A 317 10.16 -13.08 -16.14
C ILE A 317 10.51 -11.59 -16.10
N THR A 318 9.54 -10.70 -15.84
CA THR A 318 9.76 -9.25 -15.81
C THR A 318 9.96 -8.76 -14.37
N ASP A 319 11.12 -8.20 -14.09
CA ASP A 319 11.51 -7.75 -12.75
C ASP A 319 10.64 -6.63 -12.21
N ILE A 320 10.32 -5.65 -13.06
CA ILE A 320 9.63 -4.43 -12.68
C ILE A 320 8.46 -4.19 -13.64
N SER A 321 7.26 -4.03 -13.10
CA SER A 321 6.06 -3.77 -13.88
C SER A 321 5.27 -2.58 -13.36
N VAL A 322 4.67 -1.83 -14.28
CA VAL A 322 3.82 -0.68 -13.97
C VAL A 322 2.37 -1.12 -13.90
N ASN A 323 1.67 -0.68 -12.86
CA ASN A 323 0.23 -0.77 -12.71
C ASN A 323 -0.41 0.62 -12.68
N LEU A 324 -1.59 0.77 -13.28
CA LEU A 324 -2.33 2.03 -13.27
C LEU A 324 -3.80 1.83 -12.88
N ASN A 325 -4.12 2.21 -11.65
CA ASN A 325 -5.46 2.23 -11.08
C ASN A 325 -6.32 3.37 -11.64
N SER A 326 -7.58 3.05 -11.97
CA SER A 326 -8.59 4.05 -12.37
C SER A 326 -9.45 4.53 -11.20
N VAL A 327 -9.54 3.72 -10.13
CA VAL A 327 -10.25 4.02 -8.89
C VAL A 327 -9.21 4.33 -7.83
N VAL A 328 -9.36 5.45 -7.11
CA VAL A 328 -8.36 5.94 -6.16
C VAL A 328 -8.78 5.69 -4.71
N GLY A 329 -10.06 5.88 -4.37
CA GLY A 329 -10.53 5.93 -2.99
C GLY A 329 -11.14 4.64 -2.41
N SER A 330 -11.18 3.52 -3.13
CA SER A 330 -11.77 2.27 -2.63
C SER A 330 -10.72 1.41 -1.93
N MET A 331 -11.13 0.73 -0.85
CA MET A 331 -10.26 -0.20 -0.09
C MET A 331 -10.20 -1.61 -0.70
N THR A 332 -11.09 -1.92 -1.64
CA THR A 332 -11.28 -3.27 -2.18
C THR A 332 -11.32 -3.29 -3.71
N MET A 333 -11.63 -2.15 -4.35
CA MET A 333 -11.54 -2.01 -5.81
C MET A 333 -10.24 -1.32 -6.22
N TYR A 334 -9.40 -2.10 -6.90
CA TYR A 334 -8.18 -1.69 -7.58
C TYR A 334 -7.99 -2.55 -8.83
N ALA A 335 -7.04 -2.19 -9.69
CA ALA A 335 -6.76 -2.99 -10.88
C ALA A 335 -6.23 -4.37 -10.46
N ASN A 336 -6.87 -5.46 -10.91
CA ASN A 336 -6.44 -6.83 -10.61
C ASN A 336 -4.95 -7.06 -10.91
N ARG A 337 -4.45 -6.35 -11.93
CA ARG A 337 -3.05 -6.38 -12.36
C ARG A 337 -2.05 -6.19 -11.22
N VAL A 338 -2.36 -5.45 -10.16
CA VAL A 338 -1.45 -5.29 -9.00
C VAL A 338 -1.23 -6.59 -8.24
N VAL A 339 -2.25 -7.45 -8.15
CA VAL A 339 -2.20 -8.74 -7.47
C VAL A 339 -1.58 -9.79 -8.39
N GLU A 340 -1.99 -9.79 -9.67
CA GLU A 340 -1.44 -10.67 -10.71
C GLU A 340 0.09 -10.52 -10.81
N LEU A 341 0.60 -9.28 -10.88
CA LEU A 341 2.04 -9.02 -11.00
C LEU A 341 2.82 -9.48 -9.77
N GLN A 342 2.29 -9.28 -8.56
CA GLN A 342 2.94 -9.75 -7.35
C GLN A 342 2.96 -11.29 -7.27
N ALA A 343 1.87 -11.97 -7.65
CA ALA A 343 1.80 -13.44 -7.75
C ALA A 343 2.81 -14.03 -8.74
N MET A 344 3.26 -13.23 -9.70
CA MET A 344 4.25 -13.59 -10.71
C MET A 344 5.68 -13.14 -10.34
N GLY A 345 5.87 -12.54 -9.16
CA GLY A 345 7.18 -12.15 -8.65
C GLY A 345 7.73 -10.84 -9.21
N ALA A 346 6.87 -9.92 -9.64
CA ALA A 346 7.29 -8.59 -10.12
C ALA A 346 7.32 -7.54 -9.00
N TYR A 347 8.27 -6.62 -9.07
CA TYR A 347 8.26 -5.38 -8.30
C TYR A 347 7.32 -4.39 -8.98
N VAL A 348 6.30 -3.92 -8.26
CA VAL A 348 5.21 -3.16 -8.88
C VAL A 348 5.33 -1.67 -8.57
N ILE A 349 5.38 -0.85 -9.62
CA ILE A 349 5.24 0.61 -9.54
C ILE A 349 3.79 0.96 -9.87
N SER A 350 3.11 1.68 -8.99
CA SER A 350 1.69 2.00 -9.17
C SER A 350 1.38 3.44 -8.81
N ASN A 351 0.35 4.01 -9.43
CA ASN A 351 -0.29 5.20 -8.88
C ASN A 351 -1.11 4.86 -7.64
N TYR A 352 -1.35 5.88 -6.80
CA TYR A 352 -2.07 5.74 -5.55
C TYR A 352 -3.48 5.16 -5.71
N ASN A 353 -3.77 4.14 -4.90
CA ASN A 353 -5.10 3.61 -4.58
C ASN A 353 -5.12 3.24 -3.09
N ALA A 354 -6.22 3.54 -2.39
CA ALA A 354 -6.32 3.34 -0.95
C ALA A 354 -6.16 1.87 -0.54
N GLY A 355 -6.87 0.95 -1.20
CA GLY A 355 -6.74 -0.50 -0.95
C GLY A 355 -5.37 -1.06 -1.28
N VAL A 356 -4.73 -0.59 -2.35
CA VAL A 356 -3.37 -1.03 -2.70
C VAL A 356 -2.36 -0.59 -1.64
N ASN A 357 -2.45 0.67 -1.22
CA ASN A 357 -1.58 1.26 -0.21
C ASN A 357 -1.67 0.54 1.15
N ASP A 358 -2.88 0.14 1.54
CA ASP A 358 -3.13 -0.55 2.82
C ASP A 358 -2.72 -2.03 2.74
N ARG A 359 -3.11 -2.75 1.67
CA ARG A 359 -2.98 -4.21 1.59
C ARG A 359 -1.66 -4.71 1.00
N PHE A 360 -1.04 -3.95 0.08
CA PHE A 360 0.16 -4.36 -0.65
C PHE A 360 1.30 -3.34 -0.44
N PRO A 361 1.94 -3.35 0.73
CA PRO A 361 2.85 -2.29 1.15
C PRO A 361 4.16 -2.30 0.35
N THR A 362 4.53 -3.44 -0.24
CA THR A 362 5.68 -3.59 -1.13
C THR A 362 5.49 -2.95 -2.51
N VAL A 363 4.25 -2.56 -2.87
CA VAL A 363 3.97 -1.85 -4.10
C VAL A 363 4.37 -0.39 -3.94
N PHE A 364 5.31 0.06 -4.77
CA PHE A 364 5.77 1.44 -4.74
C PHE A 364 4.68 2.39 -5.25
N MET A 365 4.16 3.23 -4.36
CA MET A 365 3.18 4.26 -4.68
C MET A 365 3.88 5.50 -5.22
N ALA A 366 3.91 5.65 -6.55
CA ALA A 366 4.54 6.78 -7.20
C ALA A 366 3.76 8.09 -6.98
N GLU A 367 4.44 9.09 -6.43
CA GLU A 367 3.91 10.44 -6.22
C GLU A 367 4.33 11.42 -7.31
N SER A 368 5.52 11.24 -7.88
CA SER A 368 6.10 12.12 -8.89
C SER A 368 7.09 11.39 -9.79
N ALA A 369 7.55 12.06 -10.85
CA ALA A 369 8.60 11.54 -11.71
C ALA A 369 9.94 11.43 -10.96
N ILE A 370 10.28 12.40 -10.11
CA ILE A 370 11.53 12.38 -9.32
C ILE A 370 11.54 11.23 -8.31
N ASP A 371 10.40 10.95 -7.65
CA ASP A 371 10.28 9.81 -6.75
C ASP A 371 10.45 8.48 -7.52
N VAL A 372 9.93 8.38 -8.74
CA VAL A 372 10.13 7.17 -9.56
C VAL A 372 11.58 7.03 -9.99
N ALA A 373 12.20 8.13 -10.43
CA ALA A 373 13.59 8.12 -10.86
C ALA A 373 14.54 7.69 -9.73
N HIS A 374 14.43 8.34 -8.57
CA HIS A 374 15.25 8.02 -7.41
C HIS A 374 14.98 6.61 -6.88
N GLN A 375 13.73 6.11 -6.92
CA GLN A 375 13.43 4.74 -6.51
C GLN A 375 14.20 3.77 -7.39
N LEU A 376 14.16 3.95 -8.71
CA LEU A 376 14.82 3.07 -9.66
C LEU A 376 16.35 3.15 -9.59
N GLN A 377 16.91 4.30 -9.23
CA GLN A 377 18.35 4.50 -9.07
C GLN A 377 18.90 3.91 -7.76
N THR A 378 18.10 3.89 -6.69
CA THR A 378 18.50 3.41 -5.35
C THR A 378 18.02 1.98 -5.04
N LEU A 379 17.21 1.39 -5.91
CA LEU A 379 16.71 0.03 -5.77
C LEU A 379 17.79 -0.98 -6.18
N ASP A 380 18.49 -1.53 -5.19
CA ASP A 380 19.42 -2.63 -5.41
C ASP A 380 18.69 -3.97 -5.69
N PRO A 381 19.36 -4.94 -6.34
CA PRO A 381 18.76 -6.22 -6.70
C PRO A 381 18.21 -7.03 -5.52
N GLU A 382 18.87 -6.96 -4.35
CA GLU A 382 18.44 -7.70 -3.16
C GLU A 382 17.14 -7.17 -2.59
N ARG A 383 17.04 -5.86 -2.39
CA ARG A 383 15.80 -5.22 -1.98
C ARG A 383 14.67 -5.52 -2.93
N MET A 384 14.94 -5.43 -4.23
CA MET A 384 13.95 -5.73 -5.24
C MET A 384 13.45 -7.15 -5.08
N TYR A 385 14.36 -8.12 -4.92
CA TYR A 385 13.96 -9.51 -4.76
C TYR A 385 13.20 -9.76 -3.45
N ARG A 386 13.64 -9.19 -2.33
CA ARG A 386 12.92 -9.26 -1.05
C ARG A 386 11.51 -8.70 -1.17
N ALA A 387 11.34 -7.55 -1.84
CA ALA A 387 10.02 -6.96 -2.08
C ALA A 387 9.14 -7.85 -3.00
N GLN A 388 9.73 -8.48 -4.02
CA GLN A 388 9.04 -9.46 -4.86
C GLN A 388 8.55 -10.66 -4.03
N MET A 389 9.39 -11.19 -3.11
CA MET A 389 9.04 -12.34 -2.28
C MET A 389 7.99 -12.01 -1.23
N ALA A 390 8.11 -10.85 -0.58
CA ALA A 390 7.06 -10.35 0.32
C ALA A 390 5.72 -10.12 -0.42
N GLY A 391 5.77 -9.68 -1.69
CA GLY A 391 4.59 -9.61 -2.56
C GLY A 391 3.97 -10.99 -2.84
N LEU A 392 4.78 -11.99 -3.20
CA LEU A 392 4.32 -13.38 -3.36
C LEU A 392 3.65 -13.91 -2.09
N ARG A 393 4.31 -13.75 -0.94
CA ARG A 393 3.77 -14.15 0.37
C ARG A 393 2.42 -13.51 0.62
N THR A 394 2.34 -12.18 0.50
CA THR A 394 1.09 -11.42 0.68
C THR A 394 -0.04 -11.97 -0.19
N VAL A 395 0.26 -12.28 -1.46
CA VAL A 395 -0.77 -12.75 -2.39
C VAL A 395 -1.19 -14.20 -2.12
N PHE A 396 -0.26 -15.14 -1.95
CA PHE A 396 -0.62 -16.54 -1.77
C PHE A 396 -1.18 -16.86 -0.37
N SER A 397 -0.80 -16.07 0.63
CA SER A 397 -1.38 -16.18 1.98
C SER A 397 -2.83 -15.69 2.04
N ALA A 398 -3.23 -14.67 1.26
CA ALA A 398 -4.51 -13.98 1.47
C ALA A 398 -5.35 -13.63 0.24
N HIS A 399 -4.77 -13.57 -0.97
CA HIS A 399 -5.40 -12.96 -2.16
C HIS A 399 -5.54 -13.91 -3.36
N THR A 400 -5.70 -15.21 -3.12
CA THR A 400 -6.09 -16.15 -4.16
C THR A 400 -7.58 -16.04 -4.46
N ALA A 401 -7.95 -16.24 -5.73
CA ALA A 401 -9.35 -16.29 -6.16
C ALA A 401 -10.11 -17.43 -5.44
N HIS A 402 -9.40 -18.52 -5.09
CA HIS A 402 -9.94 -19.64 -4.32
C HIS A 402 -10.41 -19.18 -2.93
N ARG A 403 -9.57 -18.48 -2.16
CA ARG A 403 -9.98 -17.95 -0.85
C ARG A 403 -11.13 -16.97 -0.94
N HIS A 404 -11.11 -16.08 -1.94
CA HIS A 404 -12.17 -15.09 -2.12
C HIS A 404 -13.52 -15.73 -2.49
N LEU A 405 -13.51 -16.72 -3.40
CA LEU A 405 -14.70 -17.50 -3.74
C LEU A 405 -15.19 -18.31 -2.53
N GLY A 406 -14.28 -18.99 -1.84
CA GLY A 406 -14.59 -19.74 -0.62
C GLY A 406 -15.25 -18.88 0.46
N ALA A 407 -14.74 -17.68 0.72
CA ALA A 407 -15.35 -16.76 1.69
C ALA A 407 -16.78 -16.34 1.29
N MET A 408 -17.04 -16.14 -0.01
CA MET A 408 -18.38 -15.87 -0.51
C MET A 408 -19.31 -17.08 -0.34
N LEU A 409 -18.84 -18.29 -0.69
CA LEU A 409 -19.59 -19.54 -0.56
C LEU A 409 -19.95 -19.85 0.90
N ASP A 410 -18.97 -19.73 1.81
CA ASP A 410 -19.15 -19.94 3.24
C ASP A 410 -20.18 -18.95 3.83
N ALA A 411 -20.11 -17.68 3.45
CA ALA A 411 -21.04 -16.64 3.89
C ALA A 411 -22.50 -16.88 3.43
N ILE A 412 -22.73 -17.69 2.40
CA ILE A 412 -24.07 -18.09 1.93
C ILE A 412 -24.41 -19.55 2.31
N GLY A 413 -23.58 -20.21 3.12
CA GLY A 413 -23.83 -21.55 3.65
C GLY A 413 -23.51 -22.70 2.70
N LEU A 414 -22.72 -22.47 1.65
CA LEU A 414 -22.26 -23.51 0.73
C LEU A 414 -20.90 -24.11 1.16
N PRO A 415 -20.63 -25.39 0.87
CA PRO A 415 -19.43 -26.06 1.35
C PRO A 415 -18.16 -25.51 0.67
N THR A 416 -17.05 -25.51 1.41
CA THR A 416 -15.78 -24.96 0.95
C THR A 416 -14.62 -25.93 1.18
N ALA A 417 -13.57 -25.78 0.37
CA ALA A 417 -12.27 -26.42 0.58
C ALA A 417 -11.30 -25.42 1.21
N SER A 418 -10.36 -25.91 2.03
CA SER A 418 -9.35 -25.10 2.71
C SER A 418 -7.99 -25.14 2.00
N LEU A 419 -7.24 -24.04 2.07
CA LEU A 419 -5.81 -23.96 1.71
C LEU A 419 -4.91 -23.91 2.95
N ALA A 420 -5.38 -24.38 4.11
CA ALA A 420 -4.58 -24.45 5.33
C ALA A 420 -4.29 -25.92 5.67
N PRO A 421 -3.07 -26.43 5.41
CA PRO A 421 -2.69 -27.77 5.81
C PRO A 421 -2.42 -27.85 7.32
N ARG A 422 -2.51 -29.04 7.90
CA ARG A 422 -2.01 -29.33 9.25
C ARG A 422 -0.50 -29.47 9.20
N VAL A 423 0.22 -28.76 10.07
CA VAL A 423 1.68 -28.66 10.00
C VAL A 423 2.32 -29.11 11.30
N ALA A 424 3.22 -30.09 11.19
CA ALA A 424 4.08 -30.52 12.28
C ALA A 424 5.51 -30.03 12.08
N VAL A 425 6.18 -29.66 13.18
CA VAL A 425 7.58 -29.24 13.23
C VAL A 425 8.38 -30.27 13.98
N THR A 426 9.50 -30.74 13.43
CA THR A 426 10.32 -31.80 14.03
C THR A 426 11.79 -31.43 14.09
N GLY A 427 12.52 -31.93 15.08
CA GLY A 427 13.92 -31.60 15.33
C GLY A 427 14.24 -31.62 16.82
N PRO A 428 15.39 -31.06 17.24
CA PRO A 428 15.67 -30.85 18.67
C PRO A 428 14.53 -30.06 19.33
N GLU A 429 14.00 -30.56 20.45
CA GLU A 429 12.76 -30.06 21.06
C GLU A 429 12.79 -28.56 21.34
N ALA A 430 13.92 -28.05 21.84
CA ALA A 430 14.10 -26.63 22.10
C ALA A 430 14.02 -25.79 20.81
N ALA A 431 14.70 -26.22 19.75
CA ALA A 431 14.70 -25.54 18.46
C ALA A 431 13.31 -25.57 17.79
N ALA A 432 12.60 -26.70 17.89
CA ALA A 432 11.24 -26.83 17.34
C ALA A 432 10.23 -25.93 18.08
N ARG A 433 10.29 -25.87 19.41
CA ARG A 433 9.44 -24.95 20.20
C ARG A 433 9.75 -23.48 19.88
N GLU A 434 11.04 -23.12 19.84
CA GLU A 434 11.48 -21.76 19.48
C GLU A 434 11.01 -21.39 18.06
N PHE A 435 11.12 -22.31 17.10
CA PHE A 435 10.61 -22.10 15.75
C PHE A 435 9.11 -21.81 15.77
N CYS A 436 8.29 -22.68 16.39
CA CYS A 436 6.84 -22.50 16.48
C CYS A 436 6.44 -21.17 17.14
N GLU A 437 7.14 -20.74 18.20
CA GLU A 437 6.85 -19.49 18.92
C GLU A 437 7.21 -18.24 18.09
N ARG A 438 8.19 -18.34 17.19
CA ARG A 438 8.66 -17.21 16.36
C ARG A 438 7.94 -17.04 15.04
N GLN A 439 7.30 -18.07 14.48
CA GLN A 439 6.71 -17.99 13.14
C GLN A 439 5.47 -17.09 13.09
N SER A 440 5.24 -16.45 11.94
CA SER A 440 4.02 -15.68 11.63
C SER A 440 2.77 -16.55 11.51
N LEU A 441 2.97 -17.84 11.19
CA LEU A 441 1.90 -18.79 10.97
C LEU A 441 1.47 -19.43 12.31
N PRO A 442 0.19 -19.30 12.71
CA PRO A 442 -0.32 -19.98 13.90
C PRO A 442 -0.56 -21.48 13.63
N GLY A 443 -0.70 -22.26 14.71
CA GLY A 443 -1.11 -23.67 14.61
C GLY A 443 0.00 -24.65 14.21
N LEU A 444 1.27 -24.27 14.41
CA LEU A 444 2.41 -25.16 14.26
C LEU A 444 2.54 -26.06 15.50
N GLU A 445 2.54 -27.38 15.31
CA GLU A 445 2.65 -28.33 16.41
C GLU A 445 4.01 -29.03 16.41
N VAL A 446 4.66 -29.12 17.57
CA VAL A 446 5.92 -29.86 17.71
C VAL A 446 5.63 -31.36 17.71
N LEU A 447 6.33 -32.10 16.85
CA LEU A 447 6.25 -33.54 16.73
C LEU A 447 7.63 -34.18 16.99
N ALA A 448 7.68 -35.08 17.97
CA ALA A 448 8.89 -35.78 18.33
C ALA A 448 9.37 -36.70 17.20
N GLN A 449 10.69 -36.86 17.07
CA GLN A 449 11.30 -37.58 15.95
C GLN A 449 10.90 -39.07 15.90
N ASP A 450 10.67 -39.69 17.06
CA ASP A 450 10.19 -41.08 17.19
C ASP A 450 8.71 -41.26 16.82
N GLN A 451 7.95 -40.17 16.72
CA GLN A 451 6.55 -40.16 16.33
C GLN A 451 6.35 -39.86 14.83
N LEU A 452 7.40 -39.57 14.08
CA LEU A 452 7.30 -39.18 12.66
C LEU A 452 6.62 -40.24 11.78
N SER A 453 6.79 -41.52 12.09
CA SER A 453 6.12 -42.61 11.36
C SER A 453 4.59 -42.57 11.46
N ALA A 454 4.04 -41.88 12.46
CA ALA A 454 2.61 -41.68 12.66
C ALA A 454 2.12 -40.28 12.23
N ALA A 455 2.99 -39.45 11.63
CA ALA A 455 2.66 -38.07 11.28
C ALA A 455 1.44 -37.95 10.35
N ALA A 456 1.17 -38.95 9.50
CA ALA A 456 0.03 -38.94 8.58
C ALA A 456 -1.33 -38.83 9.29
N GLU A 457 -1.40 -39.26 10.55
CA GLU A 457 -2.61 -39.16 11.35
C GLU A 457 -2.90 -37.71 11.79
N THR A 458 -1.85 -36.92 12.01
CA THR A 458 -1.94 -35.61 12.69
C THR A 458 -1.54 -34.42 11.83
N ALA A 459 -0.76 -34.62 10.76
CA ALA A 459 -0.21 -33.58 9.91
C ALA A 459 -0.29 -33.93 8.42
N ASP A 460 -0.39 -32.91 7.58
CA ASP A 460 -0.30 -33.02 6.13
C ASP A 460 1.11 -32.66 5.63
N VAL A 461 1.82 -31.82 6.40
CA VAL A 461 3.18 -31.33 6.12
C VAL A 461 4.05 -31.43 7.37
N VAL A 462 5.32 -31.85 7.19
CA VAL A 462 6.36 -31.80 8.23
C VAL A 462 7.46 -30.82 7.85
N ILE A 463 7.86 -29.97 8.79
CA ILE A 463 8.99 -29.04 8.67
C ILE A 463 10.10 -29.49 9.63
N PRO A 464 11.21 -30.06 9.13
CA PRO A 464 12.38 -30.31 9.95
C PRO A 464 13.10 -29.01 10.32
N VAL A 465 13.60 -28.92 11.55
CA VAL A 465 14.41 -27.80 12.04
C VAL A 465 15.69 -28.29 12.75
N SER A 466 16.65 -27.39 12.89
CA SER A 466 17.99 -27.66 13.42
C SER A 466 18.48 -26.50 14.28
N GLU A 467 19.29 -26.80 15.31
CA GLU A 467 19.93 -25.79 16.18
C GLU A 467 20.98 -24.93 15.46
N GLY A 468 21.49 -25.38 14.31
CA GLY A 468 22.51 -24.67 13.52
C GLY A 468 21.94 -23.64 12.53
N VAL A 469 20.63 -23.43 12.53
CA VAL A 469 19.93 -22.52 11.61
C VAL A 469 19.11 -21.55 12.43
N GLU A 470 19.25 -20.28 12.13
CA GLU A 470 18.32 -19.27 12.58
C GLU A 470 17.19 -19.13 11.56
N TYR A 471 15.94 -19.13 12.01
CA TYR A 471 14.77 -19.02 11.14
C TYR A 471 14.13 -17.64 11.27
N GLY A 472 13.79 -17.05 10.13
CA GLY A 472 13.03 -15.81 10.06
C GLY A 472 11.56 -16.01 10.43
N LEU A 473 10.86 -14.89 10.64
CA LEU A 473 9.46 -14.83 11.02
C LEU A 473 8.55 -15.57 10.02
N HIS A 474 8.86 -15.54 8.72
CA HIS A 474 7.97 -16.06 7.68
C HIS A 474 8.45 -17.35 7.02
N HIS A 475 9.40 -18.07 7.63
CA HIS A 475 10.01 -19.26 7.03
C HIS A 475 8.99 -20.33 6.66
N ALA A 476 8.14 -20.73 7.61
CA ALA A 476 7.11 -21.75 7.39
C ALA A 476 6.05 -21.28 6.37
N GLU A 477 5.61 -20.03 6.48
CA GLU A 477 4.58 -19.45 5.61
C GLU A 477 5.01 -19.48 4.14
N ASP A 478 6.26 -19.10 3.84
CA ASP A 478 6.80 -19.12 2.48
C ASP A 478 6.88 -20.53 1.90
N LEU A 479 7.33 -21.50 2.71
CA LEU A 479 7.41 -22.91 2.30
C LEU A 479 6.02 -23.47 1.96
N LEU A 480 5.02 -23.20 2.81
CA LEU A 480 3.65 -23.68 2.59
C LEU A 480 2.99 -23.04 1.37
N ASN A 481 3.26 -21.75 1.12
CA ASN A 481 2.79 -21.07 -0.07
C ASN A 481 3.30 -21.76 -1.35
N GLY A 482 4.49 -22.38 -1.33
CA GLY A 482 5.01 -23.18 -2.45
C GLY A 482 4.08 -24.32 -2.89
N PHE A 483 3.38 -24.96 -1.96
CA PHE A 483 2.41 -26.03 -2.27
C PHE A 483 1.10 -25.49 -2.88
N VAL A 484 0.81 -24.19 -2.76
CA VAL A 484 -0.39 -23.56 -3.35
C VAL A 484 -0.26 -23.48 -4.87
N TYR A 485 0.94 -23.22 -5.39
CA TYR A 485 1.17 -22.99 -6.83
C TYR A 485 2.08 -24.04 -7.49
N THR A 486 2.45 -25.11 -6.78
CA THR A 486 3.15 -26.28 -7.35
C THR A 486 2.62 -27.59 -6.79
N ASP A 487 2.59 -28.62 -7.63
CA ASP A 487 2.41 -30.01 -7.18
C ASP A 487 3.79 -30.65 -6.94
N SER A 488 4.21 -30.69 -5.67
CA SER A 488 5.54 -31.14 -5.24
C SER A 488 5.46 -31.99 -3.97
N ASP A 489 6.41 -32.90 -3.79
CA ASP A 489 6.57 -33.72 -2.58
C ASP A 489 7.21 -32.91 -1.44
N PHE A 490 8.06 -31.94 -1.79
CA PHE A 490 8.63 -30.99 -0.84
C PHE A 490 8.86 -29.62 -1.48
N ILE A 491 8.82 -28.59 -0.64
CA ILE A 491 9.25 -27.22 -0.97
C ILE A 491 10.51 -26.93 -0.15
N THR A 492 11.50 -26.24 -0.73
CA THR A 492 12.74 -25.91 -0.04
C THR A 492 13.18 -24.48 -0.30
N LYS A 493 13.82 -23.84 0.69
CA LYS A 493 14.52 -22.56 0.50
C LYS A 493 15.82 -22.78 -0.27
N SER A 494 16.11 -21.91 -1.22
CA SER A 494 17.35 -21.98 -2.01
C SER A 494 18.57 -21.69 -1.12
N THR A 495 19.65 -22.48 -1.26
CA THR A 495 20.93 -22.25 -0.56
C THR A 495 22.03 -21.73 -1.48
N SER A 496 21.69 -21.36 -2.72
CA SER A 496 22.67 -20.90 -3.72
C SER A 496 23.29 -19.54 -3.38
N LEU A 497 22.86 -18.88 -2.30
CA LEU A 497 23.44 -17.64 -1.81
C LEU A 497 24.55 -17.90 -0.80
N ILE A 498 25.72 -18.16 -1.33
CA ILE A 498 27.00 -17.79 -0.71
C ILE A 498 27.82 -17.29 -1.91
N ASP A 499 28.22 -16.01 -1.92
CA ASP A 499 29.01 -15.29 -2.95
C ASP A 499 28.29 -14.19 -3.79
N GLY A 500 27.20 -13.60 -3.29
CA GLY A 500 26.81 -12.23 -3.66
C GLY A 500 26.06 -12.01 -4.98
N GLU A 501 25.63 -13.06 -5.69
CA GLU A 501 24.72 -12.93 -6.85
C GLU A 501 23.37 -13.59 -6.58
N ILE A 502 22.30 -12.79 -6.71
CA ILE A 502 20.90 -13.23 -6.62
C ILE A 502 20.48 -13.80 -7.97
N GLY A 503 19.97 -15.04 -7.99
CA GLY A 503 19.37 -15.64 -9.18
C GLY A 503 20.06 -16.92 -9.64
N SER A 504 20.07 -17.95 -8.78
CA SER A 504 20.30 -19.30 -9.30
C SER A 504 19.20 -19.66 -10.28
N ALA A 505 19.56 -20.31 -11.40
CA ALA A 505 18.59 -20.84 -12.36
C ALA A 505 17.63 -21.88 -11.74
N THR A 506 17.92 -22.37 -10.53
CA THR A 506 17.09 -23.33 -9.81
C THR A 506 16.03 -22.69 -8.90
N GLU A 507 16.07 -21.37 -8.68
CA GLU A 507 15.06 -20.68 -7.87
C GLU A 507 13.72 -20.60 -8.62
N HIS A 508 12.63 -20.82 -7.88
CA HIS A 508 11.29 -20.96 -8.45
C HIS A 508 11.23 -22.01 -9.58
N ASP A 509 11.95 -23.12 -9.40
CA ASP A 509 12.00 -24.23 -10.35
C ASP A 509 12.06 -25.60 -9.64
N ARG A 510 11.91 -26.67 -10.41
CA ARG A 510 12.01 -28.06 -9.96
C ARG A 510 13.41 -28.36 -9.44
N VAL A 511 13.47 -29.05 -8.31
CA VAL A 511 14.70 -29.61 -7.73
C VAL A 511 14.49 -31.06 -7.33
N SER A 512 15.56 -31.84 -7.26
CA SER A 512 15.50 -33.27 -6.94
C SER A 512 15.96 -33.61 -5.52
N GLU A 513 16.61 -32.67 -4.84
CA GLU A 513 17.20 -32.84 -3.52
C GLU A 513 17.16 -31.51 -2.75
N ALA A 514 17.17 -31.61 -1.42
CA ALA A 514 17.14 -30.46 -0.54
C ALA A 514 17.75 -30.75 0.83
N ARG A 515 18.08 -29.67 1.55
CA ARG A 515 18.42 -29.74 2.97
C ARG A 515 17.15 -29.90 3.80
N PRO A 516 17.03 -30.95 4.64
CA PRO A 516 15.82 -31.16 5.45
C PRO A 516 15.43 -29.94 6.28
N GLU A 517 16.41 -29.31 6.94
CA GLU A 517 16.25 -28.17 7.84
C GLU A 517 15.84 -26.86 7.15
N LEU A 518 15.69 -26.84 5.82
CA LEU A 518 15.22 -25.68 5.06
C LEU A 518 13.97 -26.03 4.21
N SER A 519 13.32 -27.14 4.53
CA SER A 519 12.28 -27.74 3.68
C SER A 519 10.99 -28.00 4.43
N ALA A 520 9.88 -27.95 3.68
CA ALA A 520 8.60 -28.50 4.09
C ALA A 520 8.31 -29.74 3.25
N ILE A 521 8.00 -30.85 3.89
CA ILE A 521 7.86 -32.16 3.25
C ILE A 521 6.41 -32.63 3.40
N TRP A 522 5.79 -33.02 2.29
CA TRP A 522 4.42 -33.54 2.28
C TRP A 522 4.39 -34.96 2.84
N VAL A 523 3.53 -35.25 3.82
CA VAL A 523 3.59 -36.50 4.60
C VAL A 523 3.32 -37.75 3.76
N ASP A 524 2.33 -37.73 2.88
CA ASP A 524 1.99 -38.89 2.04
C ASP A 524 2.87 -39.02 0.78
N SER A 525 4.09 -38.46 0.81
CA SER A 525 5.01 -38.45 -0.34
C SER A 525 6.15 -39.47 -0.22
N PRO A 526 6.72 -39.92 -1.36
CA PRO A 526 7.96 -40.70 -1.35
C PRO A 526 9.12 -40.01 -0.63
N SER A 527 9.19 -38.67 -0.70
CA SER A 527 10.22 -37.84 -0.05
C SER A 527 10.14 -37.93 1.47
N PHE A 528 8.94 -37.95 2.04
CA PHE A 528 8.77 -38.14 3.49
C PHE A 528 9.22 -39.53 3.93
N GLY A 529 8.89 -40.56 3.14
CA GLY A 529 9.39 -41.92 3.38
C GLY A 529 10.92 -42.02 3.33
N ALA A 530 11.60 -41.27 2.44
CA ALA A 530 13.06 -41.18 2.41
C ALA A 530 13.62 -40.42 3.62
N TYR A 531 12.97 -39.34 4.03
CA TYR A 531 13.37 -38.55 5.20
C TYR A 531 13.32 -39.38 6.49
N ILE A 532 12.24 -40.15 6.71
CA ILE A 532 12.13 -41.01 7.90
C ILE A 532 13.21 -42.10 7.93
N ARG A 533 13.48 -42.75 6.79
CA ARG A 533 14.43 -43.88 6.76
C ARG A 533 15.88 -43.43 6.83
N ASP A 534 16.22 -42.40 6.07
CA ASP A 534 17.59 -42.09 5.69
C ASP A 534 18.01 -40.66 6.09
N GLY A 535 17.07 -39.84 6.59
CA GLY A 535 17.32 -38.44 6.97
C GLY A 535 17.50 -37.49 5.78
N VAL A 536 17.19 -37.93 4.56
CA VAL A 536 17.40 -37.16 3.32
C VAL A 536 16.08 -36.69 2.71
N VAL A 537 16.08 -35.51 2.09
CA VAL A 537 14.95 -35.01 1.30
C VAL A 537 15.32 -35.06 -0.17
N ASN A 538 14.71 -35.99 -0.90
CA ASN A 538 14.88 -36.15 -2.35
C ASN A 538 13.56 -36.56 -3.01
N GLY A 539 13.45 -36.40 -4.33
CA GLY A 539 12.24 -36.71 -5.09
C GLY A 539 11.73 -35.50 -5.87
N LEU A 540 10.40 -35.34 -5.95
CA LEU A 540 9.79 -34.26 -6.73
C LEU A 540 9.74 -32.97 -5.91
N GLY A 541 10.79 -32.16 -5.94
CA GLY A 541 10.90 -30.91 -5.19
C GLY A 541 10.63 -29.65 -6.00
N TYR A 542 10.49 -28.54 -5.27
CA TYR A 542 10.50 -27.19 -5.81
C TYR A 542 11.25 -26.24 -4.88
N ALA A 543 12.18 -25.45 -5.44
CA ALA A 543 12.93 -24.47 -4.68
C ALA A 543 12.28 -23.09 -4.78
N ILE A 544 12.15 -22.42 -3.65
CA ILE A 544 11.70 -21.02 -3.55
C ILE A 544 12.91 -20.11 -3.26
N ASP A 545 12.63 -18.94 -2.71
CA ASP A 545 13.61 -17.92 -2.42
C ASP A 545 14.63 -18.34 -1.34
N PRO A 546 15.72 -17.59 -1.20
CA PRO A 546 16.80 -17.85 -0.26
C PRO A 546 16.70 -17.00 1.03
N PHE A 547 15.51 -16.48 1.38
CA PHE A 547 15.33 -15.63 2.56
C PHE A 547 14.64 -16.35 3.72
N GLU A 548 14.53 -15.66 4.86
CA GLU A 548 13.92 -16.15 6.11
C GLU A 548 14.70 -17.31 6.77
N PHE A 549 16.00 -17.42 6.55
CA PHE A 549 16.90 -18.25 7.34
C PHE A 549 18.33 -17.68 7.32
N ALA A 550 19.18 -18.09 8.27
CA ALA A 550 20.61 -17.82 8.28
C ALA A 550 21.36 -19.02 8.88
N LEU A 551 22.47 -19.40 8.28
CA LEU A 551 23.28 -20.53 8.74
C LEU A 551 24.31 -20.07 9.77
N ALA A 552 24.46 -20.81 10.87
CA ALA A 552 25.45 -20.48 11.90
C ALA A 552 26.87 -20.39 11.30
N GLY A 553 27.57 -19.27 11.55
CA GLY A 553 28.94 -19.05 11.10
C GLY A 553 29.11 -18.65 9.63
N SER A 554 28.03 -18.47 8.87
CA SER A 554 28.09 -18.10 7.44
C SER A 554 28.48 -16.63 7.17
N GLY A 555 28.56 -15.79 8.21
CA GLY A 555 28.76 -14.34 8.05
C GLY A 555 27.61 -13.61 7.35
N ASP A 556 26.52 -14.33 7.06
CA ASP A 556 25.33 -13.81 6.40
C ASP A 556 24.54 -12.92 7.40
N LEU A 557 24.56 -11.61 7.14
CA LEU A 557 23.96 -10.57 7.97
C LEU A 557 22.43 -10.50 7.85
N THR A 558 21.79 -11.42 7.12
CA THR A 558 20.39 -11.26 6.69
C THR A 558 19.33 -11.69 7.70
N LEU A 559 19.72 -12.37 8.79
CA LEU A 559 18.93 -12.51 10.01
C LEU A 559 19.66 -11.93 11.22
N PRO A 560 18.94 -11.33 12.18
CA PRO A 560 19.57 -10.75 13.34
C PRO A 560 20.10 -11.84 14.29
N SER A 561 21.42 -11.88 14.55
CA SER A 561 21.99 -12.53 15.75
C SER A 561 21.16 -12.29 17.02
N ARG A 562 21.14 -13.29 17.91
CA ARG A 562 20.24 -13.40 19.09
C ARG A 562 20.18 -12.20 20.06
N GLU A 563 21.18 -11.31 20.12
CA GLU A 563 21.16 -10.14 21.04
C GLU A 563 21.01 -8.81 20.29
N PRO A 564 19.83 -8.15 20.33
CA PRO A 564 19.59 -6.90 19.63
C PRO A 564 20.54 -5.78 20.11
N ASP A 565 21.14 -5.06 19.17
CA ASP A 565 22.00 -3.90 19.44
C ASP A 565 21.12 -2.65 19.48
N PHE A 566 20.74 -2.22 20.69
CA PHE A 566 19.93 -1.04 20.94
C PHE A 566 20.48 -0.22 22.11
N GLU A 567 20.24 1.09 22.08
CA GLU A 567 20.58 2.01 23.16
C GLU A 567 19.34 2.27 24.04
N ASP A 568 19.54 2.47 25.34
CA ASP A 568 18.44 2.92 26.22
C ASP A 568 18.05 4.37 25.86
N ALA A 569 16.80 4.56 25.44
CA ALA A 569 16.31 5.85 24.96
C ALA A 569 16.33 6.97 26.02
N GLU A 570 16.33 6.65 27.32
CA GLU A 570 16.43 7.65 28.39
C GLU A 570 17.86 8.17 28.60
N THR A 571 18.87 7.35 28.26
CA THR A 571 20.28 7.67 28.51
C THR A 571 21.08 7.91 27.24
N ALA A 572 20.50 7.64 26.07
CA ALA A 572 21.12 7.84 24.76
C ALA A 572 21.64 9.27 24.59
N GLN A 573 22.88 9.39 24.11
CA GLN A 573 23.56 10.66 23.88
C GLN A 573 23.79 10.90 22.38
N PRO A 574 24.01 12.15 21.96
CA PRO A 574 24.55 12.45 20.63
C PRO A 574 25.86 11.70 20.37
N ARG A 575 25.98 11.07 19.19
CA ARG A 575 27.19 10.34 18.77
C ARG A 575 27.86 11.11 17.64
N ALA A 576 29.19 11.21 17.65
CA ALA A 576 29.92 11.83 16.55
C ALA A 576 29.66 11.07 15.23
N THR A 577 29.22 11.79 14.21
CA THR A 577 28.85 11.29 12.88
C THR A 577 29.21 12.32 11.82
N ASP A 578 29.35 11.89 10.56
CA ASP A 578 29.47 12.77 9.39
C ASP A 578 28.09 13.22 8.85
N ALA A 579 26.99 12.69 9.41
CA ALA A 579 25.64 13.09 9.05
C ALA A 579 25.38 14.57 9.35
N ARG A 580 24.61 15.21 8.46
CA ARG A 580 24.22 16.61 8.55
C ARG A 580 22.73 16.81 8.85
N LEU A 581 21.92 15.76 8.66
CA LEU A 581 20.50 15.75 8.98
C LEU A 581 20.13 14.58 9.90
N SER A 582 19.59 14.85 11.08
CA SER A 582 18.97 13.85 11.95
C SER A 582 17.50 13.67 11.59
N VAL A 583 17.09 12.46 11.24
CA VAL A 583 15.68 12.10 11.03
C VAL A 583 15.17 11.32 12.25
N ILE A 584 14.27 11.93 13.01
CA ILE A 584 13.66 11.30 14.19
C ILE A 584 12.40 10.55 13.77
N VAL A 585 12.40 9.23 14.01
CA VAL A 585 11.28 8.34 13.67
C VAL A 585 10.73 7.71 14.95
N PRO A 586 9.57 8.16 15.46
CA PRO A 586 8.95 7.58 16.64
C PRO A 586 8.24 6.26 16.30
N VAL A 587 8.65 5.15 16.91
CA VAL A 587 8.16 3.80 16.57
C VAL A 587 7.37 3.22 17.74
N TYR A 588 6.17 2.69 17.47
CA TYR A 588 5.43 1.84 18.41
C TYR A 588 4.50 0.91 17.65
N ASN A 589 4.77 -0.39 17.69
CA ASN A 589 3.99 -1.45 17.05
C ASN A 589 3.57 -1.17 15.60
N ASN A 590 4.52 -0.72 14.77
CA ASN A 590 4.22 -0.25 13.41
C ASN A 590 5.28 -0.66 12.36
N GLY A 591 5.93 -1.80 12.56
CA GLY A 591 7.06 -2.30 11.78
C GLY A 591 6.78 -2.37 10.27
N ARG A 592 5.65 -2.96 9.88
CA ARG A 592 5.22 -3.03 8.47
C ARG A 592 5.28 -1.67 7.78
N TYR A 593 4.69 -0.65 8.38
CA TYR A 593 4.66 0.68 7.78
C TYR A 593 6.03 1.35 7.85
N LEU A 594 6.75 1.21 8.97
CA LEU A 594 8.12 1.70 9.10
C LEU A 594 9.01 1.22 7.93
N ARG A 595 8.97 -0.07 7.61
CA ARG A 595 9.75 -0.67 6.51
C ARG A 595 9.35 -0.09 5.16
N ASP A 596 8.07 -0.17 4.85
CA ASP A 596 7.57 -0.02 3.48
C ASP A 596 7.21 1.43 3.11
N LYS A 597 6.98 2.29 4.11
CA LYS A 597 6.65 3.72 3.97
C LYS A 597 7.83 4.58 4.38
N CYS A 598 7.98 4.82 5.69
CA CYS A 598 8.93 5.78 6.24
C CYS A 598 10.36 5.48 5.78
N PHE A 599 10.91 4.33 6.16
CA PHE A 599 12.31 3.99 5.88
C PHE A 599 12.59 3.84 4.37
N SER A 600 11.66 3.23 3.62
CA SER A 600 11.76 3.15 2.16
C SER A 600 11.85 4.53 1.50
N SER A 601 11.05 5.49 1.97
CA SER A 601 11.07 6.87 1.47
C SER A 601 12.36 7.62 1.81
N LEU A 602 12.91 7.43 3.02
CA LEU A 602 14.19 8.01 3.42
C LEU A 602 15.33 7.45 2.58
N ARG A 603 15.38 6.12 2.39
CA ARG A 603 16.43 5.45 1.62
C ARG A 603 16.46 5.84 0.15
N ARG A 604 15.35 6.36 -0.38
CA ARG A 604 15.25 6.88 -1.74
C ARG A 604 15.73 8.33 -1.87
N SER A 605 15.81 9.09 -0.78
CA SER A 605 16.25 10.49 -0.85
C SER A 605 17.69 10.58 -1.36
N SER A 606 17.98 11.61 -2.16
CA SER A 606 19.32 11.83 -2.73
C SER A 606 20.38 12.11 -1.66
N ILE A 607 19.95 12.58 -0.48
CA ILE A 607 20.81 12.89 0.68
C ILE A 607 20.76 11.80 1.76
N PHE A 608 20.34 10.56 1.45
CA PHE A 608 20.29 9.48 2.45
C PHE A 608 21.64 9.25 3.14
N SER A 609 22.75 9.44 2.42
CA SER A 609 24.10 9.36 3.00
C SER A 609 24.42 10.49 3.98
N ASP A 610 23.72 11.63 3.91
CA ASP A 610 23.89 12.74 4.86
C ASP A 610 22.96 12.62 6.07
N MET A 611 22.14 11.57 6.13
CA MET A 611 21.20 11.33 7.22
C MET A 611 21.81 10.46 8.32
N GLU A 612 21.48 10.79 9.57
CA GLU A 612 21.37 9.79 10.64
C GLU A 612 19.87 9.56 10.91
N ILE A 613 19.47 8.32 11.15
CA ILE A 613 18.09 7.94 11.38
C ILE A 613 17.98 7.39 12.80
N LEU A 614 17.20 8.09 13.63
CA LEU A 614 16.95 7.71 15.01
C LEU A 614 15.59 7.01 15.09
N LEU A 615 15.61 5.68 15.11
CA LEU A 615 14.43 4.84 15.34
C LEU A 615 14.18 4.80 16.85
N VAL A 616 13.33 5.70 17.35
CA VAL A 616 13.03 5.83 18.77
C VAL A 616 11.80 4.99 19.11
N ASP A 617 12.04 3.76 19.54
CA ASP A 617 11.04 2.77 19.91
C ASP A 617 10.46 3.07 21.30
N ASP A 618 9.15 3.29 21.34
CA ASP A 618 8.38 3.59 22.54
C ASP A 618 7.98 2.33 23.33
N GLY A 619 8.75 1.25 23.18
CA GLY A 619 8.57 -0.02 23.85
C GLY A 619 7.64 -0.97 23.09
N SER A 620 7.92 -1.20 21.80
CA SER A 620 7.15 -2.10 20.95
C SER A 620 7.18 -3.55 21.46
N THR A 621 6.07 -4.26 21.25
CA THR A 621 5.82 -5.62 21.75
C THR A 621 5.44 -6.61 20.66
N ASP A 622 5.07 -6.16 19.46
CA ASP A 622 4.81 -7.07 18.35
C ASP A 622 6.12 -7.60 17.75
N PRO A 623 6.18 -8.90 17.41
CA PRO A 623 7.39 -9.50 16.85
C PRO A 623 7.88 -8.84 15.55
N GLU A 624 6.97 -8.39 14.67
CA GLU A 624 7.34 -7.81 13.37
C GLU A 624 8.12 -6.50 13.55
N THR A 625 7.67 -5.60 14.43
CA THR A 625 8.37 -4.33 14.70
C THR A 625 9.72 -4.57 15.35
N VAL A 626 9.80 -5.45 16.34
CA VAL A 626 11.05 -5.74 17.05
C VAL A 626 12.09 -6.37 16.11
N ASP A 627 11.69 -7.34 15.29
CA ASP A 627 12.57 -7.97 14.29
C ASP A 627 13.07 -6.95 13.26
N LEU A 628 12.19 -6.08 12.77
CA LEU A 628 12.57 -5.04 11.82
C LEU A 628 13.57 -4.04 12.41
N LEU A 629 13.32 -3.55 13.62
CA LEU A 629 14.22 -2.59 14.29
C LEU A 629 15.63 -3.17 14.46
N ALA A 630 15.71 -4.44 14.89
CA ALA A 630 16.98 -5.16 15.01
C ALA A 630 17.72 -5.31 13.67
N ARG A 631 17.00 -5.58 12.58
CA ARG A 631 17.59 -5.67 11.23
C ARG A 631 18.08 -4.30 10.72
N LEU A 632 17.27 -3.26 10.90
CA LEU A 632 17.60 -1.93 10.40
C LEU A 632 18.80 -1.31 11.15
N SER A 633 18.90 -1.49 12.47
CA SER A 633 20.01 -0.92 13.26
C SER A 633 21.36 -1.55 12.97
N ARG A 634 21.40 -2.83 12.56
CA ARG A 634 22.66 -3.49 12.18
C ARG A 634 23.06 -3.30 10.73
N GLY A 635 22.11 -2.96 9.87
CA GLY A 635 22.36 -2.81 8.44
C GLY A 635 23.23 -1.60 8.08
N THR A 636 23.33 -0.60 8.96
CA THR A 636 24.14 0.60 8.74
C THR A 636 24.39 1.37 10.03
N ASP A 637 25.62 1.88 10.21
CA ASP A 637 25.98 2.75 11.34
C ASP A 637 25.17 4.06 11.40
N ARG A 638 24.45 4.40 10.32
CA ARG A 638 23.60 5.60 10.23
C ARG A 638 22.23 5.42 10.88
N VAL A 639 21.82 4.19 11.20
CA VAL A 639 20.51 3.88 11.79
C VAL A 639 20.71 3.44 13.23
N ARG A 640 20.18 4.21 14.18
CA ARG A 640 20.25 3.92 15.61
C ARG A 640 18.89 3.49 16.12
N TRP A 641 18.85 2.41 16.88
CA TRP A 641 17.67 1.98 17.60
C TRP A 641 17.77 2.41 19.07
N LEU A 642 16.94 3.39 19.44
CA LEU A 642 16.81 3.86 20.82
C LEU A 642 15.53 3.23 21.39
N ARG A 643 15.63 2.47 22.48
CA ARG A 643 14.51 1.68 22.99
C ARG A 643 14.09 2.11 24.40
N ASN A 644 12.79 2.26 24.60
CA ASN A 644 12.17 2.40 25.92
C ASN A 644 11.68 1.04 26.46
N ALA A 645 11.42 1.00 27.76
CA ALA A 645 10.73 -0.14 28.37
C ALA A 645 9.36 -0.41 27.71
N PRO A 646 8.91 -1.69 27.62
CA PRO A 646 7.65 -2.03 26.97
C PRO A 646 6.43 -1.29 27.53
N GLY A 647 5.48 -0.91 26.66
CA GLY A 647 4.14 -0.44 27.08
C GLY A 647 3.63 0.87 26.46
N GLY A 648 4.45 1.59 25.68
CA GLY A 648 4.04 2.83 25.01
C GLY A 648 3.82 4.00 25.98
N SER A 649 4.02 5.23 25.50
CA SER A 649 3.71 6.46 26.24
C SER A 649 2.30 7.00 25.98
N GLY A 650 1.59 6.37 25.04
CA GLY A 650 0.25 6.78 24.60
C GLY A 650 0.23 7.85 23.49
N SER A 651 1.40 8.38 23.08
CA SER A 651 1.58 9.30 21.94
C SER A 651 3.01 9.24 21.36
N ALA A 652 3.25 9.90 20.22
CA ALA A 652 4.60 10.04 19.67
C ALA A 652 5.48 11.08 20.41
N SER A 653 4.98 11.70 21.49
CA SER A 653 5.66 12.82 22.15
C SER A 653 6.97 12.41 22.84
N ARG A 654 6.93 11.35 23.67
CA ARG A 654 8.12 10.85 24.37
C ARG A 654 9.24 10.48 23.38
N PRO A 655 9.00 9.64 22.36
CA PRO A 655 10.06 9.30 21.41
C PRO A 655 10.57 10.49 20.59
N ARG A 656 9.72 11.46 20.22
CA ARG A 656 10.18 12.66 19.51
C ARG A 656 11.05 13.57 20.38
N ASN A 657 10.70 13.75 21.66
CA ASN A 657 11.51 14.51 22.61
C ASN A 657 12.88 13.84 22.84
N GLN A 658 12.89 12.52 23.05
CA GLN A 658 14.12 11.73 23.22
C GLN A 658 14.99 11.77 21.95
N GLY A 659 14.37 11.62 20.77
CA GLY A 659 15.08 11.73 19.49
C GLY A 659 15.73 13.10 19.30
N LEU A 660 15.04 14.19 19.67
CA LEU A 660 15.63 15.53 19.60
C LEU A 660 16.78 15.69 20.60
N ALA A 661 16.75 15.02 21.76
CA ALA A 661 17.88 15.02 22.71
C ALA A 661 19.07 14.19 22.21
N ALA A 662 18.82 13.09 21.49
CA ALA A 662 19.85 12.17 20.98
C ALA A 662 20.43 12.55 19.61
N ALA A 663 19.81 13.49 18.88
CA ALA A 663 20.28 14.01 17.59
C ALA A 663 21.72 14.57 17.67
N SER A 664 22.54 14.28 16.69
CA SER A 664 23.94 14.71 16.64
C SER A 664 24.27 15.60 15.45
N ALA A 665 23.44 15.53 14.40
CA ALA A 665 23.61 16.34 13.21
C ALA A 665 23.17 17.80 13.40
N GLU A 666 23.71 18.68 12.54
CA GLU A 666 23.47 20.13 12.57
C GLU A 666 21.99 20.50 12.34
N TYR A 667 21.28 19.68 11.55
CA TYR A 667 19.86 19.88 11.24
C TYR A 667 19.03 18.67 11.66
N VAL A 668 17.74 18.89 11.91
CA VAL A 668 16.81 17.86 12.38
C VAL A 668 15.46 17.93 11.66
N THR A 669 14.85 16.77 11.44
CA THR A 669 13.48 16.61 10.96
C THR A 669 12.80 15.41 11.64
N TYR A 670 11.50 15.26 11.40
CA TYR A 670 10.68 14.18 11.94
C TYR A 670 9.99 13.44 10.80
N LEU A 671 9.82 12.13 10.94
CA LEU A 671 8.98 11.35 10.03
C LEU A 671 8.32 10.21 10.78
N ASP A 672 6.99 10.14 10.73
CA ASP A 672 6.23 9.07 11.36
C ASP A 672 6.34 7.76 10.54
N PRO A 673 6.32 6.60 11.21
CA PRO A 673 6.55 5.30 10.56
C PRO A 673 5.52 4.99 9.45
N ASP A 674 4.31 5.52 9.54
CA ASP A 674 3.24 5.35 8.56
C ASP A 674 3.16 6.45 7.50
N ASN A 675 4.15 7.34 7.41
CA ASN A 675 4.19 8.45 6.48
C ASN A 675 5.39 8.37 5.54
N GLU A 676 5.41 9.20 4.50
CA GLU A 676 6.47 9.21 3.48
C GLU A 676 7.03 10.62 3.26
N ALA A 677 8.35 10.71 3.07
CA ALA A 677 9.03 11.85 2.48
C ALA A 677 9.06 11.71 0.95
N VAL A 678 8.69 12.76 0.21
CA VAL A 678 8.49 12.70 -1.24
C VAL A 678 9.09 13.91 -1.96
N ASN A 679 9.19 13.82 -3.28
CA ASN A 679 9.73 14.87 -4.16
C ASN A 679 11.16 15.30 -3.80
N ASP A 680 11.91 14.41 -3.15
CA ASP A 680 13.22 14.70 -2.54
C ASP A 680 13.19 15.95 -1.65
N GLY A 681 12.07 16.14 -0.97
CA GLY A 681 11.76 17.37 -0.27
C GLY A 681 12.70 17.69 0.87
N PHE A 682 13.17 16.68 1.62
CA PHE A 682 14.18 16.88 2.67
C PHE A 682 15.51 17.36 2.10
N ALA A 683 15.96 16.86 0.95
CA ALA A 683 17.16 17.36 0.27
C ALA A 683 17.04 18.85 -0.07
N ARG A 684 15.90 19.24 -0.65
CA ARG A 684 15.64 20.64 -1.03
C ARG A 684 15.54 21.56 0.17
N LEU A 685 14.84 21.14 1.24
CA LEU A 685 14.77 21.94 2.47
C LEU A 685 16.13 22.06 3.15
N PHE A 686 16.91 20.98 3.14
CA PHE A 686 18.27 20.94 3.67
C PHE A 686 19.20 21.90 2.91
N GLU A 687 19.17 21.89 1.58
CA GLU A 687 19.90 22.87 0.76
C GLU A 687 19.50 24.30 1.13
N MET A 688 18.20 24.62 1.13
CA MET A 688 17.68 25.95 1.45
C MET A 688 18.12 26.45 2.84
N ILE A 689 18.06 25.60 3.87
CA ILE A 689 18.45 26.02 5.22
C ILE A 689 19.96 26.22 5.34
N THR A 690 20.76 25.39 4.68
CA THR A 690 22.23 25.52 4.70
C THR A 690 22.73 26.77 3.98
N GLU A 691 22.06 27.20 2.90
CA GLU A 691 22.44 28.40 2.14
C GLU A 691 22.01 29.71 2.83
N SER A 692 20.87 29.70 3.50
CA SER A 692 20.24 30.91 4.04
C SER A 692 20.43 31.13 5.54
N GLY A 693 20.86 30.10 6.28
CA GLY A 693 21.08 30.18 7.73
C GLY A 693 19.80 30.50 8.53
N VAL A 694 18.64 30.07 8.01
CA VAL A 694 17.33 30.27 8.67
C VAL A 694 17.12 29.29 9.83
N ASP A 695 16.18 29.61 10.71
CA ASP A 695 15.90 28.77 11.88
C ASP A 695 15.23 27.43 11.47
N PHE A 696 14.33 27.47 10.48
CA PHE A 696 13.80 26.28 9.80
C PHE A 696 13.32 26.58 8.37
N ALA A 697 13.19 25.53 7.55
CA ALA A 697 12.59 25.56 6.23
C ALA A 697 11.37 24.62 6.18
N ILE A 698 10.27 25.01 5.54
CA ILE A 698 9.00 24.27 5.51
C ILE A 698 8.46 24.08 4.10
N GLY A 699 7.90 22.89 3.83
CA GLY A 699 7.20 22.56 2.60
C GLY A 699 5.70 22.28 2.79
N ASP A 700 5.04 21.91 1.70
CA ASP A 700 3.65 21.48 1.71
C ASP A 700 3.50 19.99 2.04
N MET A 701 2.27 19.56 2.31
CA MET A 701 1.95 18.15 2.54
C MET A 701 0.75 17.68 1.72
N SER A 702 0.62 16.36 1.56
CA SER A 702 -0.55 15.72 0.96
C SER A 702 -1.20 14.77 1.98
N LYS A 703 -2.50 14.96 2.23
CA LYS A 703 -3.28 14.12 3.14
C LYS A 703 -4.04 13.05 2.37
N ARG A 704 -3.93 11.78 2.81
CA ARG A 704 -4.56 10.59 2.21
C ARG A 704 -5.58 9.98 3.17
N LYS A 705 -6.87 10.25 2.96
CA LYS A 705 -8.00 9.56 3.62
C LYS A 705 -8.89 8.80 2.59
N GLY A 706 -8.53 8.90 1.32
CA GLY A 706 -9.35 8.61 0.16
C GLY A 706 -8.70 9.34 -1.02
N MET A 707 -9.38 10.31 -1.61
CA MET A 707 -8.74 11.19 -2.60
C MET A 707 -7.60 12.01 -1.97
N PRO A 708 -6.44 12.14 -2.65
CA PRO A 708 -5.35 12.99 -2.19
C PRO A 708 -5.81 14.45 -2.01
N LYS A 709 -5.48 15.05 -0.87
CA LYS A 709 -5.74 16.46 -0.59
C LYS A 709 -4.42 17.19 -0.33
N HIS A 710 -4.07 18.13 -1.19
CA HIS A 710 -2.93 19.04 -0.99
C HIS A 710 -3.26 20.03 0.14
N VAL A 711 -2.33 20.15 1.09
CA VAL A 711 -2.32 21.16 2.16
C VAL A 711 -1.18 22.13 1.84
N ALA A 712 -1.56 23.32 1.40
CA ALA A 712 -0.64 24.35 0.91
C ALA A 712 -0.15 25.26 2.05
N ASN A 713 0.73 24.74 2.90
CA ASN A 713 1.40 25.48 3.97
C ASN A 713 2.12 26.72 3.42
N ALA A 714 2.84 26.54 2.32
CA ALA A 714 3.63 27.58 1.68
C ALA A 714 2.77 28.78 1.25
N LYS A 715 1.61 28.51 0.63
CA LYS A 715 0.66 29.57 0.25
C LYS A 715 0.15 30.35 1.45
N MET A 716 -0.11 29.66 2.57
CA MET A 716 -0.59 30.29 3.78
C MET A 716 0.49 31.15 4.43
N LEU A 717 1.70 30.63 4.59
CA LEU A 717 2.80 31.36 5.23
C LEU A 717 3.26 32.56 4.38
N LYS A 718 3.47 32.41 3.07
CA LYS A 718 3.84 33.53 2.18
C LYS A 718 2.83 34.68 2.18
N LYS A 719 1.57 34.40 2.50
CA LYS A 719 0.53 35.44 2.56
C LYS A 719 0.66 36.34 3.80
N TYR A 720 1.16 35.80 4.92
CA TYR A 720 1.06 36.46 6.24
C TYR A 720 2.42 36.69 6.93
N LEU A 721 3.50 36.14 6.41
CA LEU A 721 4.85 36.45 6.88
C LEU A 721 5.45 37.61 6.08
N VAL A 722 6.43 38.30 6.66
CA VAL A 722 7.13 39.41 6.00
C VAL A 722 8.16 38.83 5.03
N ASP A 723 8.08 39.21 3.76
CA ASP A 723 9.09 38.86 2.75
C ASP A 723 10.36 39.70 2.95
N ASN A 724 11.52 39.03 2.99
CA ASN A 724 12.83 39.67 3.04
C ASN A 724 13.45 39.74 1.64
N GLU A 725 14.39 40.69 1.43
CA GLU A 725 15.03 40.91 0.12
C GLU A 725 15.80 39.69 -0.42
N ASP A 726 16.26 38.81 0.49
CA ASP A 726 16.99 37.59 0.16
C ASP A 726 16.08 36.35 -0.03
N GLY A 727 14.77 36.56 -0.11
CA GLY A 727 13.79 35.50 -0.35
C GLY A 727 13.45 34.65 0.89
N THR A 728 14.01 34.98 2.06
CA THR A 728 13.53 34.42 3.33
C THR A 728 12.30 35.16 3.85
N HIS A 729 11.66 34.59 4.88
CA HIS A 729 10.43 35.15 5.44
C HIS A 729 10.57 35.29 6.95
N SER A 730 10.06 36.38 7.52
CA SER A 730 10.13 36.64 8.95
C SER A 730 8.73 36.62 9.58
N PRO A 731 8.52 35.78 10.61
CA PRO A 731 7.36 35.89 11.49
C PRO A 731 7.34 37.22 12.23
N THR A 732 6.13 37.70 12.49
CA THR A 732 5.84 38.86 13.33
C THR A 732 5.05 38.40 14.56
N PRO A 733 4.93 39.24 15.61
CA PRO A 733 4.12 38.89 16.79
C PRO A 733 2.67 38.48 16.47
N THR A 734 2.09 38.97 15.37
CA THR A 734 0.70 38.64 14.96
C THR A 734 0.62 37.43 14.03
N SER A 735 1.74 36.91 13.52
CA SER A 735 1.72 35.92 12.44
C SER A 735 0.93 34.65 12.78
N LEU A 736 0.93 34.20 14.05
CA LEU A 736 0.10 33.08 14.49
C LEU A 736 -1.40 33.40 14.42
N ALA A 737 -1.81 34.60 14.86
CA ALA A 737 -3.20 35.05 14.78
C ALA A 737 -3.65 35.21 13.32
N ASP A 738 -2.78 35.74 12.45
CA ASP A 738 -3.05 35.94 11.02
C ASP A 738 -3.31 34.62 10.27
N ILE A 739 -2.58 33.55 10.63
CA ILE A 739 -2.85 32.19 10.15
C ILE A 739 -3.92 31.46 10.97
N ARG A 740 -4.56 32.11 11.95
CA ARG A 740 -5.56 31.54 12.87
C ARG A 740 -5.05 30.28 13.58
N PHE A 741 -3.78 30.32 13.97
CA PHE A 741 -3.03 29.24 14.61
C PHE A 741 -3.20 27.90 13.87
N THR A 742 -3.31 27.94 12.54
CA THR A 742 -3.54 26.75 11.70
C THR A 742 -2.42 25.73 11.93
N PRO A 743 -2.77 24.45 12.19
CA PRO A 743 -1.77 23.42 12.44
C PRO A 743 -1.00 23.12 11.15
N MET A 744 0.32 22.97 11.26
CA MET A 744 1.16 22.47 10.18
C MET A 744 2.02 21.33 10.71
N SER A 745 2.29 20.35 9.85
CA SER A 745 3.04 19.14 10.23
C SER A 745 4.53 19.45 10.40
N ILE A 746 5.09 19.06 11.53
CA ILE A 746 6.54 19.11 11.80
C ILE A 746 7.33 18.09 10.94
N GLN A 747 6.62 17.20 10.23
CA GLN A 747 7.23 16.27 9.27
C GLN A 747 7.43 16.91 7.88
N ALA A 748 6.92 18.11 7.67
CA ALA A 748 7.09 18.87 6.43
C ALA A 748 8.12 20.00 6.61
N LEU A 749 9.11 19.84 7.50
CA LEU A 749 10.14 20.86 7.71
C LEU A 749 11.50 20.25 8.04
N VAL A 750 12.56 21.06 7.90
CA VAL A 750 13.91 20.81 8.41
C VAL A 750 14.29 22.02 9.27
N ALA A 751 14.80 21.79 10.47
CA ALA A 751 15.16 22.85 11.43
C ALA A 751 16.64 22.76 11.83
N ASN A 752 17.22 23.90 12.25
CA ASN A 752 18.52 23.90 12.91
C ASN A 752 18.40 23.24 14.30
N THR A 753 19.22 22.22 14.55
CA THR A 753 19.14 21.39 15.77
C THR A 753 19.47 22.19 17.03
N GLU A 754 20.52 23.02 16.99
CA GLU A 754 20.95 23.83 18.13
C GLU A 754 19.91 24.88 18.51
N TRP A 755 19.38 25.60 17.51
CA TRP A 755 18.29 26.56 17.70
C TRP A 755 17.09 25.87 18.34
N LEU A 756 16.59 24.77 17.76
CA LEU A 756 15.39 24.11 18.26
C LEU A 756 15.56 23.62 19.71
N ARG A 757 16.73 23.09 20.05
CA ARG A 757 17.07 22.70 21.44
C ARG A 757 17.15 23.91 22.38
N SER A 758 17.72 25.03 21.92
CA SER A 758 17.87 26.23 22.74
C SER A 758 16.54 26.82 23.21
N LEU A 759 15.44 26.53 22.51
CA LEU A 759 14.10 26.95 22.90
C LEU A 759 13.54 26.18 24.10
N GLY A 760 14.10 25.02 24.45
CA GLY A 760 13.62 24.20 25.58
C GLY A 760 12.19 23.66 25.41
N LEU A 761 11.69 23.61 24.16
CA LEU A 761 10.33 23.15 23.87
C LEU A 761 10.22 21.63 24.08
N THR A 762 9.08 21.20 24.61
CA THR A 762 8.76 19.78 24.76
C THR A 762 7.37 19.49 24.23
N GLN A 763 7.23 18.33 23.60
CA GLN A 763 5.93 17.81 23.19
C GLN A 763 5.25 17.17 24.41
N PRO A 764 4.03 17.59 24.81
CA PRO A 764 3.37 17.03 25.99
C PRO A 764 3.15 15.52 25.85
N VAL A 765 3.63 14.73 26.80
CA VAL A 765 3.53 13.26 26.76
C VAL A 765 2.09 12.79 26.93
N GLY A 766 1.69 11.80 26.11
CA GLY A 766 0.32 11.27 26.09
C GLY A 766 -0.70 12.13 25.33
N ALA A 767 -0.29 13.29 24.80
CA ALA A 767 -1.17 14.21 24.09
C ALA A 767 -1.42 13.84 22.62
N VAL A 768 -2.63 14.11 22.14
CA VAL A 768 -2.97 14.16 20.69
C VAL A 768 -2.82 15.59 20.19
N GLY A 769 -2.39 15.80 18.94
CA GLY A 769 -2.21 17.15 18.36
C GLY A 769 -1.01 17.92 18.90
N GLN A 770 -0.11 17.23 19.60
CA GLN A 770 1.12 17.75 20.16
C GLN A 770 2.08 18.31 19.10
N ASP A 771 2.09 17.74 17.89
CA ASP A 771 2.92 18.15 16.75
C ASP A 771 2.53 19.54 16.25
N SER A 772 1.22 19.77 16.16
CA SER A 772 0.63 21.03 15.76
C SER A 772 0.94 22.13 16.77
N TYR A 773 0.88 21.81 18.06
CA TYR A 773 1.27 22.73 19.12
C TYR A 773 2.77 23.05 19.08
N PHE A 774 3.62 22.03 18.91
CA PHE A 774 5.06 22.21 18.79
C PHE A 774 5.41 23.12 17.60
N PHE A 775 4.77 22.93 16.44
CA PHE A 775 4.94 23.82 15.30
C PHE A 775 4.53 25.27 15.59
N GLN A 776 3.41 25.50 16.30
CA GLN A 776 2.97 26.86 16.67
C GLN A 776 4.05 27.56 17.51
N GLN A 777 4.65 26.85 18.47
CA GLN A 777 5.75 27.38 19.26
C GLN A 777 6.99 27.67 18.40
N MET A 778 7.37 26.73 17.51
CA MET A 778 8.49 26.94 16.58
C MET A 778 8.30 28.18 15.71
N LEU A 779 7.11 28.39 15.14
CA LEU A 779 6.83 29.55 14.29
C LEU A 779 6.87 30.86 15.09
N TYR A 780 6.41 30.85 16.34
CA TYR A 780 6.46 32.03 17.22
C TYR A 780 7.89 32.48 17.53
N TYR A 781 8.79 31.53 17.83
CA TYR A 781 10.18 31.84 18.20
C TYR A 781 11.13 31.98 17.00
N ALA A 782 10.69 31.63 15.79
CA ALA A 782 11.51 31.77 14.59
C ALA A 782 11.66 33.25 14.19
N ARG A 783 12.87 33.63 13.83
CA ARG A 783 13.22 34.96 13.34
C ARG A 783 13.16 35.00 11.82
N ARG A 784 13.64 33.94 11.17
CA ARG A 784 13.70 33.80 9.71
C ARG A 784 13.44 32.35 9.33
N ILE A 785 12.65 32.16 8.28
CA ILE A 785 12.32 30.84 7.73
C ILE A 785 12.42 30.83 6.20
N GLN A 786 12.52 29.63 5.64
CA GLN A 786 12.40 29.39 4.21
C GLN A 786 11.12 28.62 3.88
N ILE A 787 10.55 28.89 2.70
CA ILE A 787 9.26 28.31 2.28
C ILE A 787 9.36 27.68 0.89
N LEU A 788 9.18 26.37 0.83
CA LEU A 788 9.21 25.58 -0.40
C LEU A 788 7.77 25.20 -0.85
N PRO A 789 7.24 25.73 -1.97
CA PRO A 789 5.85 25.51 -2.39
C PRO A 789 5.65 24.17 -3.13
N ILE A 790 6.20 23.08 -2.59
CA ILE A 790 6.01 21.72 -3.12
C ILE A 790 5.61 20.78 -2.00
N VAL A 791 4.84 19.73 -2.33
CA VAL A 791 4.52 18.66 -1.38
C VAL A 791 5.78 17.87 -1.08
N ILE A 792 6.19 17.80 0.18
CA ILE A 792 7.36 17.03 0.60
C ILE A 792 7.03 15.88 1.56
N HIS A 793 5.79 15.87 2.06
CA HIS A 793 5.33 14.94 3.08
C HIS A 793 3.96 14.40 2.71
N VAL A 794 3.79 13.07 2.76
CA VAL A 794 2.50 12.40 2.59
C VAL A 794 2.03 11.85 3.93
N TYR A 795 0.88 12.34 4.38
CA TYR A 795 0.22 11.93 5.62
C TYR A 795 -0.94 10.97 5.33
N TYR A 796 -0.84 9.72 5.80
CA TYR A 796 -1.89 8.71 5.62
C TYR A 796 -2.85 8.74 6.82
N ALA A 797 -4.03 9.29 6.61
CA ALA A 797 -5.05 9.45 7.66
C ALA A 797 -5.98 8.23 7.81
N ALA A 798 -5.74 7.16 7.05
CA ALA A 798 -6.52 5.93 7.05
C ALA A 798 -5.56 4.74 7.00
N VAL A 799 -5.19 4.22 8.17
CA VAL A 799 -4.62 2.88 8.33
C VAL A 799 -5.69 2.02 9.00
N SER A 800 -5.90 0.82 8.47
CA SER A 800 -6.89 -0.17 8.95
C SER A 800 -6.74 -0.51 10.44
N THR A 801 -5.57 -0.25 11.02
CA THR A 801 -5.23 -0.43 12.45
C THR A 801 -5.65 0.72 13.36
N SER A 802 -6.26 1.79 12.84
CA SER A 802 -6.81 2.85 13.68
C SER A 802 -8.08 2.35 14.36
N THR A 803 -7.94 1.79 15.57
CA THR A 803 -8.99 1.34 16.47
C THR A 803 -9.96 2.45 16.84
N VAL A 804 -10.85 2.87 15.94
CA VAL A 804 -11.90 3.86 16.27
C VAL A 804 -13.11 3.70 15.33
N ASN A 805 -13.94 2.68 15.58
CA ASN A 805 -15.36 2.77 15.20
C ASN A 805 -16.23 3.36 16.32
N THR A 806 -15.66 3.60 17.50
CA THR A 806 -16.36 4.22 18.63
C THR A 806 -15.45 5.26 19.30
N ILE A 807 -15.90 6.52 19.36
CA ILE A 807 -15.23 7.58 20.11
C ILE A 807 -15.63 7.41 21.58
N SER A 808 -14.67 7.30 22.49
CA SER A 808 -14.90 7.22 23.95
C SER A 808 -14.37 8.46 24.67
N PRO A 809 -14.68 8.66 25.97
CA PRO A 809 -14.16 9.78 26.76
C PRO A 809 -12.63 9.89 26.74
N ASN A 810 -11.92 8.77 26.56
CA ASN A 810 -10.47 8.74 26.44
C ASN A 810 -9.96 9.61 25.27
N PHE A 811 -10.73 9.80 24.19
CA PHE A 811 -10.37 10.71 23.09
C PHE A 811 -10.16 12.14 23.60
N PHE A 812 -11.11 12.65 24.40
CA PHE A 812 -11.06 14.01 24.97
C PHE A 812 -10.02 14.11 26.08
N ARG A 813 -9.89 13.07 26.91
CA ARG A 813 -8.90 13.01 27.98
C ARG A 813 -7.47 13.20 27.47
N LYS A 814 -7.15 12.67 26.28
CA LYS A 814 -5.85 12.86 25.63
C LYS A 814 -5.57 14.30 25.18
N TYR A 815 -6.56 15.20 25.14
CA TYR A 815 -6.33 16.63 24.89
C TYR A 815 -5.97 17.40 26.16
N LEU A 816 -6.29 16.91 27.36
CA LEU A 816 -6.00 17.63 28.61
C LEU A 816 -4.51 18.02 28.77
N PRO A 817 -3.52 17.12 28.53
CA PRO A 817 -2.11 17.50 28.64
C PRO A 817 -1.70 18.54 27.58
N LEU A 818 -2.28 18.47 26.38
CA LEU A 818 -2.05 19.43 25.30
C LEU A 818 -2.56 20.81 25.69
N GLU A 819 -3.84 20.91 26.04
CA GLU A 819 -4.52 22.18 26.27
C GLU A 819 -4.03 22.84 27.57
N LYS A 820 -3.63 22.06 28.57
CA LYS A 820 -2.93 22.58 29.75
C LYS A 820 -1.60 23.25 29.37
N SER A 821 -0.83 22.63 28.49
CA SER A 821 0.45 23.18 28.03
C SER A 821 0.23 24.40 27.13
N ARG A 822 -0.70 24.31 26.17
CA ARG A 822 -1.01 25.39 25.23
C ARG A 822 -1.54 26.62 25.95
N SER A 823 -2.52 26.47 26.84
CA SER A 823 -3.10 27.61 27.56
C SER A 823 -2.10 28.30 28.49
N ALA A 824 -1.17 27.55 29.10
CA ALA A 824 -0.08 28.13 29.89
C ALA A 824 0.88 28.94 29.00
N TRP A 825 1.32 28.35 27.90
CA TRP A 825 2.22 29.02 26.94
C TRP A 825 1.58 30.26 26.30
N LEU A 826 0.31 30.18 25.88
CA LEU A 826 -0.40 31.33 25.30
C LEU A 826 -0.47 32.52 26.28
N ARG A 827 -0.67 32.27 27.59
CA ARG A 827 -0.61 33.32 28.61
C ARG A 827 0.80 33.88 28.78
N GLU A 828 1.81 33.01 28.77
CA GLU A 828 3.22 33.41 28.89
C GLU A 828 3.64 34.35 27.75
N VAL A 829 3.23 34.06 26.52
CA VAL A 829 3.61 34.85 25.33
C VAL A 829 2.63 35.95 24.97
N GLY A 830 1.52 36.09 25.72
CA GLY A 830 0.52 37.14 25.50
C GLY A 830 -0.32 36.96 24.22
N LEU A 831 -0.62 35.72 23.82
CA LEU A 831 -1.44 35.39 22.64
C LEU A 831 -2.79 34.72 22.98
N MET A 832 -3.19 34.76 24.25
CA MET A 832 -4.42 34.10 24.72
C MET A 832 -5.66 34.69 24.03
N ASP A 833 -5.77 36.01 24.03
CA ASP A 833 -6.95 36.72 23.51
C ASP A 833 -7.11 36.47 22.01
N GLU A 834 -6.03 36.59 21.24
CA GLU A 834 -6.02 36.33 19.80
C GLU A 834 -6.35 34.86 19.48
N TYR A 835 -5.87 33.91 20.28
CA TYR A 835 -6.18 32.49 20.09
C TYR A 835 -7.67 32.21 20.32
N VAL A 836 -8.22 32.78 21.39
CA VAL A 836 -9.63 32.67 21.73
C VAL A 836 -10.50 33.28 20.63
N GLU A 837 -10.19 34.50 20.19
CA GLU A 837 -10.94 35.22 19.17
C GLU A 837 -10.90 34.52 17.81
N THR A 838 -9.73 34.02 17.39
CA THR A 838 -9.53 33.57 16.01
C THR A 838 -9.70 32.07 15.79
N ARG A 839 -9.60 31.25 16.85
CA ARG A 839 -9.53 29.78 16.71
C ARG A 839 -10.36 28.98 17.70
N TYR A 840 -10.42 29.35 18.98
CA TYR A 840 -10.85 28.42 20.03
C TYR A 840 -12.25 27.84 19.81
N GLU A 841 -13.28 28.69 19.69
CA GLU A 841 -14.66 28.23 19.44
C GLU A 841 -14.77 27.50 18.09
N ALA A 842 -14.14 28.04 17.04
CA ALA A 842 -14.14 27.42 15.72
C ALA A 842 -13.53 26.00 15.72
N PHE A 843 -12.52 25.76 16.56
CA PHE A 843 -11.90 24.45 16.73
C PHE A 843 -12.81 23.50 17.51
N LEU A 844 -13.41 23.93 18.63
CA LEU A 844 -14.39 23.12 19.35
C LEU A 844 -15.55 22.69 18.44
N LYS A 845 -16.11 23.64 17.68
CA LYS A 845 -17.20 23.40 16.72
C LYS A 845 -16.79 22.46 15.57
N GLY A 846 -15.63 22.72 14.95
CA GLY A 846 -15.21 21.98 13.76
C GLY A 846 -14.60 20.61 14.05
N TRP A 847 -14.03 20.44 15.25
CA TRP A 847 -13.29 19.25 15.63
C TRP A 847 -13.95 18.46 16.75
N HIS A 848 -14.12 19.02 17.94
CA HIS A 848 -14.61 18.27 19.10
C HIS A 848 -16.09 17.90 19.01
N LEU A 849 -16.95 18.85 18.64
CA LEU A 849 -18.39 18.66 18.61
C LEU A 849 -18.84 17.51 17.66
N PRO A 850 -18.30 17.37 16.43
CA PRO A 850 -18.60 16.20 15.60
C PRO A 850 -18.16 14.85 16.18
N ARG A 851 -17.13 14.82 17.05
CA ARG A 851 -16.70 13.58 17.73
C ARG A 851 -17.54 13.31 18.97
N LEU A 852 -17.97 14.34 19.69
CA LEU A 852 -18.88 14.22 20.82
C LEU A 852 -20.20 13.56 20.38
N LYS A 853 -20.72 13.92 19.20
CA LYS A 853 -21.91 13.29 18.59
C LYS A 853 -21.75 11.79 18.26
N GLN A 854 -20.53 11.27 18.30
CA GLN A 854 -20.23 9.84 18.06
C GLN A 854 -19.97 9.07 19.36
N VAL A 855 -20.00 9.75 20.52
CA VAL A 855 -19.87 9.12 21.83
C VAL A 855 -21.17 8.41 22.17
N LEU A 856 -21.07 7.24 22.82
CA LEU A 856 -22.23 6.49 23.27
C LEU A 856 -22.99 7.27 24.36
N PRO A 857 -24.33 7.14 24.45
CA PRO A 857 -25.13 7.89 25.43
C PRO A 857 -24.65 7.75 26.88
N GLU A 858 -24.19 6.56 27.28
CA GLU A 858 -23.66 6.27 28.62
C GLU A 858 -22.33 6.98 28.95
N ASP A 859 -21.56 7.34 27.92
CA ASP A 859 -20.24 7.98 28.03
C ASP A 859 -20.31 9.51 27.80
N TYR A 860 -21.48 10.01 27.40
CA TYR A 860 -21.65 11.39 26.93
C TYR A 860 -21.34 12.42 28.02
N ASP A 861 -21.85 12.23 29.23
CA ASP A 861 -21.65 13.17 30.35
C ASP A 861 -20.18 13.26 30.77
N GLU A 862 -19.44 12.14 30.71
CA GLU A 862 -18.00 12.16 30.98
C GLU A 862 -17.26 12.93 29.89
N ALA A 863 -17.59 12.71 28.61
CA ALA A 863 -16.99 13.44 27.50
C ALA A 863 -17.27 14.95 27.57
N VAL A 864 -18.48 15.36 27.97
CA VAL A 864 -18.83 16.77 28.21
C VAL A 864 -18.03 17.34 29.38
N SER A 865 -17.92 16.61 30.50
CA SER A 865 -17.11 17.03 31.66
C SER A 865 -15.64 17.26 31.31
N LEU A 866 -15.07 16.41 30.45
CA LEU A 866 -13.70 16.58 29.95
C LEU A 866 -13.56 17.81 29.04
N LEU A 867 -14.56 18.10 28.20
CA LEU A 867 -14.61 19.33 27.41
C LEU A 867 -14.75 20.58 28.27
N GLN A 868 -15.53 20.52 29.37
CA GLN A 868 -15.63 21.61 30.33
C GLN A 868 -14.27 21.89 30.98
N GLN A 869 -13.55 20.84 31.42
CA GLN A 869 -12.19 21.00 31.95
C GLN A 869 -11.24 21.67 30.95
N ILE A 870 -11.36 21.37 29.66
CA ILE A 870 -10.60 22.06 28.61
C ILE A 870 -11.03 23.52 28.54
N ASN A 871 -12.33 23.81 28.59
CA ASN A 871 -12.84 25.18 28.55
C ASN A 871 -12.41 26.05 29.72
N ASP A 872 -12.36 25.49 30.92
CA ASP A 872 -11.89 26.16 32.11
C ASP A 872 -10.41 26.59 31.98
N MET A 873 -9.63 25.97 31.10
CA MET A 873 -8.24 26.39 30.83
C MET A 873 -8.15 27.68 30.00
N TYR A 874 -9.23 28.08 29.32
CA TYR A 874 -9.31 29.24 28.43
C TYR A 874 -10.23 30.35 28.93
N ASP A 875 -10.94 30.13 30.03
CA ASP A 875 -11.86 31.10 30.65
C ASP A 875 -12.92 31.65 29.67
N PHE A 876 -13.31 30.85 28.65
CA PHE A 876 -14.20 31.29 27.58
C PHE A 876 -15.68 31.09 27.92
N THR A 877 -16.46 32.16 27.82
CA THR A 877 -17.90 32.17 28.18
C THR A 877 -18.81 32.69 27.06
N GLU A 878 -18.25 33.34 26.04
CA GLU A 878 -19.00 34.02 24.97
C GLU A 878 -19.19 33.14 23.72
N TRP A 879 -20.15 32.23 23.76
CA TRP A 879 -20.43 31.31 22.65
C TRP A 879 -21.28 31.98 21.56
N THR A 880 -20.82 31.93 20.30
CA THR A 880 -21.62 32.30 19.12
C THR A 880 -22.46 31.11 18.61
N ASP A 881 -21.96 29.88 18.77
CA ASP A 881 -22.65 28.65 18.39
C ASP A 881 -23.67 28.22 19.44
N GLU A 882 -24.89 27.92 19.01
CA GLU A 882 -26.00 27.57 19.90
C GLU A 882 -25.78 26.24 20.63
N GLU A 883 -25.21 25.25 19.95
CA GLU A 883 -25.01 23.91 20.52
C GLU A 883 -23.90 23.92 21.58
N LEU A 884 -22.80 24.64 21.32
CA LEU A 884 -21.77 24.86 22.34
C LEU A 884 -22.30 25.68 23.51
N ARG A 885 -23.12 26.71 23.27
CA ARG A 885 -23.78 27.47 24.34
C ARG A 885 -24.65 26.58 25.22
N THR A 886 -25.38 25.63 24.65
CA THR A 886 -26.18 24.66 25.43
C THR A 886 -25.30 23.72 26.25
N ILE A 887 -24.20 23.22 25.68
CA ILE A 887 -23.28 22.29 26.35
C ILE A 887 -22.57 22.96 27.54
N PHE A 888 -22.08 24.19 27.36
CA PHE A 888 -21.26 24.90 28.35
C PHE A 888 -22.04 25.90 29.21
N GLY A 889 -23.21 26.37 28.78
CA GLY A 889 -24.00 27.42 29.46
C GLY A 889 -25.04 26.90 30.45
N GLY A 890 -25.09 25.59 30.72
CA GLY A 890 -26.16 24.94 31.48
C GLY A 890 -25.77 24.43 32.87
N ARG A 891 -25.16 25.26 33.73
CA ARG A 891 -25.13 25.08 35.21
C ARG A 891 -24.96 26.42 35.93
N GLU A 892 -26.01 27.23 35.98
CA GLU A 892 -26.18 28.23 37.04
C GLU A 892 -27.36 27.80 37.94
N ASP A 893 -27.08 27.79 39.24
CA ASP A 893 -28.01 27.73 40.39
C ASP A 893 -28.71 26.41 40.77
N ASP A 894 -27.94 25.46 41.34
CA ASP A 894 -28.40 24.67 42.51
C ASP A 894 -27.73 25.24 43.79
N ALA A 895 -27.92 26.54 44.02
CA ALA A 895 -27.67 27.13 45.32
C ALA A 895 -28.81 26.74 46.26
N VAL A 896 -28.57 25.75 47.11
CA VAL A 896 -29.43 25.36 48.23
C VAL A 896 -29.77 26.62 49.05
N THR A 897 -31.00 27.11 48.93
CA THR A 897 -31.57 28.08 49.87
C THR A 897 -31.98 27.35 51.15
N PRO A 898 -31.44 27.68 52.33
CA PRO A 898 -31.91 27.11 53.58
C PRO A 898 -33.13 27.87 54.09
N GLY A 899 -34.26 27.17 54.15
CA GLY A 899 -35.31 27.41 55.12
C GLY A 899 -36.40 28.40 54.71
N GLU A 900 -37.61 27.88 54.56
CA GLU A 900 -38.76 28.49 55.21
C GLU A 900 -39.81 27.42 55.51
N THR A 901 -40.09 27.28 56.80
CA THR A 901 -41.14 26.48 57.41
C THR A 901 -42.53 26.86 56.92
N VAL A 902 -43.35 25.86 56.54
CA VAL A 902 -44.81 25.99 56.64
C VAL A 902 -45.40 24.73 57.24
N SER A 903 -45.93 24.91 58.45
CA SER A 903 -46.86 24.02 59.12
C SER A 903 -48.29 24.22 58.63
N ALA A 904 -49.05 23.12 58.63
CA ALA A 904 -50.50 23.00 58.82
C ALA A 904 -51.44 23.50 57.71
N GLY A 905 -52.30 22.58 57.26
CA GLY A 905 -53.45 22.81 56.38
C GLY A 905 -53.87 21.54 55.67
#